data_AF-A0A0G2F266-F1
#
_entry.id   AF-A0A0G2F266-F1
#
_cell.length_a   1.000
_cell.length_b   1.000
_cell.length_c   1.000
_cell.angle_alpha   90.00
_cell.angle_beta   90.00
_cell.angle_gamma   90.00
#
_symmetry.space_group_name_H-M   'P 1'
#
loop_
_entity.id
_entity.type
_entity.pdbx_description
1 polymer ?
#
loop_
_entity_poly.entity_id
_entity_poly.type
_entity_poly.pdbx_seq_one_letter_code
_entity_poly.pdbx_strand_id
1 'polypeptide(L)'
;MADPGATDGGIVVPRIADLLRTSDDLEKIPALKAEFTRKKGDIDARLREGLKEQLEATQGGMNTLSEGQKLVGQIRDEMKSIHDLCEQAQAIRKDFPQIDYLAKVNRNFEAARAMQAGLASFQDELAEVQRLLSDDEMDLEEQPNLLAAHMKLTKLRDFRDEAMDQISRSKDSSLENTLLDWFKDLDDVIEQFDDHIGTICMNLIPLVQRDSPGVVVRLAIVIASEEKNDAKVQALKEAQRDHQDLVSKFTSFTIGPKTIRGYKEKFLQSIVLYGQTQFEETKAEFEDNPEKLDKHLKWFFNDLFACKQGMQTLFPKKWKIYQTWTNAYHKLMHDFLMSYINSDSTPPAMILAIIHYIEKYYKSMRKLGVDQASLKPHVIDNKEGDLVREWRNLIIKALTEWIDRMYLTDRNAFLSRAPESLDQDGNGQFRTKTLPDMWRMLREQTLAAGDSQREDVVEGVITAMFSALKNRQQQWTTLIDDEVSKFKNFTPELTEGLNALQDWLIAISNDQIACIDDGAAANASSEDLSVAQLGYLTRFKNDYTPFVSQKYLVDTSADLEALRDGYVDLSTHSLSCFVSLIFSVDFRPVLPDLFIPSKWYNEYAVKRIISTFEDYVNDYSSVLHPSLLEIFVEELSDELLIRYLSSIRNKTVKFRRTDPFAEKFREDILTAFEFFGRYPGSFNETIKPKWKVVDYLVRLLEADKANVVDVYQDFKMDFWDLQLSWVESVLRSRDDFERSMLNAVKSRAAEVSVERGGETIMGKVK
;
A
#
# COMPACT_ATOMS: atom_id res chain seq x y z
N MET A 1 -18.60 8.83 -43.14
CA MET A 1 -19.11 8.63 -41.77
C MET A 1 -18.25 9.48 -40.86
N ALA A 2 -18.84 10.53 -40.31
CA ALA A 2 -18.18 11.42 -39.37
C ALA A 2 -17.95 10.69 -38.04
N ASP A 3 -16.79 10.95 -37.45
CA ASP A 3 -16.37 10.49 -36.14
C ASP A 3 -17.40 10.91 -35.06
N PRO A 4 -18.03 9.99 -34.30
CA PRO A 4 -18.96 10.35 -33.23
C PRO A 4 -18.25 10.89 -31.97
N GLY A 5 -16.92 11.03 -31.98
CA GLY A 5 -16.10 11.34 -30.81
C GLY A 5 -15.55 12.76 -30.71
N ALA A 6 -16.00 13.72 -31.54
CA ALA A 6 -15.61 15.12 -31.36
C ALA A 6 -16.33 15.68 -30.13
N THR A 7 -15.64 15.64 -28.98
CA THR A 7 -16.06 16.26 -27.72
C THR A 7 -16.45 17.71 -27.99
N ASP A 8 -17.74 18.01 -27.80
CA ASP A 8 -18.28 19.35 -27.86
C ASP A 8 -17.51 20.22 -26.86
N GLY A 9 -16.60 21.05 -27.35
CA GLY A 9 -15.81 22.01 -26.57
C GLY A 9 -16.68 23.17 -26.10
N GLY A 10 -17.81 22.85 -25.49
CA GLY A 10 -18.74 23.81 -24.90
C GLY A 10 -18.02 24.59 -23.82
N ILE A 11 -17.75 25.87 -24.11
CA ILE A 11 -17.24 26.81 -23.11
C ILE A 11 -18.32 26.92 -22.02
N VAL A 12 -18.03 26.36 -20.85
CA VAL A 12 -18.86 26.52 -19.65
C VAL A 12 -18.88 28.01 -19.31
N VAL A 13 -19.97 28.69 -19.62
CA VAL A 13 -20.20 30.07 -19.15
C VAL A 13 -20.46 29.98 -17.65
N PRO A 14 -19.59 30.51 -16.78
CA PRO A 14 -19.80 30.44 -15.34
C PRO A 14 -21.12 31.15 -15.00
N ARG A 15 -21.91 30.60 -14.06
CA ARG A 15 -23.13 31.27 -13.61
C ARG A 15 -22.75 32.63 -13.03
N ILE A 16 -23.51 33.67 -13.37
CA ILE A 16 -23.27 35.05 -12.91
C ILE A 16 -23.17 35.13 -11.37
N ALA A 17 -23.90 34.24 -10.68
CA ALA A 17 -23.86 34.06 -9.22
C ALA A 17 -22.48 33.65 -8.65
N ASP A 18 -21.61 33.04 -9.46
CA ASP A 18 -20.25 32.66 -9.05
C ASP A 18 -19.22 33.77 -9.28
N LEU A 19 -19.51 34.72 -10.17
CA LEU A 19 -18.62 35.81 -10.56
C LEU A 19 -18.85 37.11 -9.79
N LEU A 20 -20.03 37.31 -9.20
CA LEU A 20 -20.41 38.52 -8.45
C LEU A 20 -20.98 38.13 -7.09
N ARG A 21 -20.12 37.88 -6.10
CA ARG A 21 -20.53 37.47 -4.74
C ARG A 21 -20.56 38.63 -3.74
N THR A 22 -19.88 39.74 -4.04
CA THR A 22 -19.69 40.87 -3.12
C THR A 22 -19.99 42.21 -3.82
N SER A 23 -20.39 43.25 -3.07
CA SER A 23 -20.79 44.56 -3.65
C SER A 23 -19.67 45.24 -4.44
N ASP A 24 -18.40 45.04 -4.08
CA ASP A 24 -17.24 45.59 -4.78
C ASP A 24 -16.96 44.89 -6.13
N ASP A 25 -17.52 43.69 -6.36
CA ASP A 25 -17.34 42.98 -7.63
C ASP A 25 -18.14 43.62 -8.79
N LEU A 26 -19.07 44.54 -8.49
CA LEU A 26 -19.82 45.31 -9.49
C LEU A 26 -18.91 46.23 -10.33
N GLU A 27 -17.76 46.64 -9.80
CA GLU A 27 -16.78 47.44 -10.54
C GLU A 27 -16.10 46.65 -11.67
N LYS A 28 -16.13 45.31 -11.62
CA LYS A 28 -15.53 44.42 -12.63
C LYS A 28 -16.44 44.19 -13.84
N ILE A 29 -17.71 44.63 -13.79
CA ILE A 29 -18.69 44.45 -14.88
C ILE A 29 -18.25 45.04 -16.23
N PRO A 30 -17.67 46.26 -16.31
CA PRO A 30 -17.23 46.82 -17.59
C PRO A 30 -16.12 45.97 -18.25
N ALA A 31 -15.19 45.46 -17.44
CA ALA A 31 -14.11 44.59 -17.90
C ALA A 31 -14.63 43.23 -18.39
N LEU A 32 -15.51 42.59 -17.61
CA LEU A 32 -16.17 41.34 -18.02
C LEU A 32 -17.02 41.53 -19.28
N LYS A 33 -17.74 42.65 -19.39
CA LYS A 33 -18.51 42.98 -20.60
C LYS A 33 -17.61 43.14 -21.82
N ALA A 34 -16.45 43.78 -21.68
CA ALA A 34 -15.47 43.89 -22.76
C ALA A 34 -14.90 42.51 -23.15
N GLU A 35 -14.58 41.67 -22.16
CA GLU A 35 -14.07 40.32 -22.39
C GLU A 35 -15.09 39.42 -23.09
N PHE A 36 -16.35 39.40 -22.63
CA PHE A 36 -17.42 38.63 -23.27
C PHE A 36 -17.78 39.17 -24.65
N THR A 37 -17.71 40.48 -24.87
CA THR A 37 -17.94 41.08 -26.20
C THR A 37 -16.84 40.65 -27.17
N ARG A 38 -15.58 40.60 -26.72
CA ARG A 38 -14.47 40.07 -27.52
C ARG A 38 -14.64 38.58 -27.82
N LYS A 39 -14.92 37.76 -26.79
CA LYS A 39 -15.17 36.31 -26.96
C LYS A 39 -16.34 36.05 -27.91
N LYS A 40 -17.41 36.83 -27.81
CA LYS A 40 -18.54 36.77 -28.74
C LYS A 40 -18.10 37.15 -30.16
N GLY A 41 -17.32 38.22 -30.33
CA GLY A 41 -16.78 38.62 -31.63
C GLY A 41 -15.93 37.53 -32.29
N ASP A 42 -15.08 36.86 -31.52
CA ASP A 42 -14.26 35.74 -32.00
C ASP A 42 -15.13 34.53 -32.40
N ILE A 43 -16.16 34.22 -31.61
CA ILE A 43 -17.12 33.14 -31.90
C ILE A 43 -17.96 33.47 -33.15
N ASP A 44 -18.48 34.69 -33.26
CA ASP A 44 -19.27 35.13 -34.42
C ASP A 44 -18.42 35.13 -35.70
N ALA A 45 -17.13 35.47 -35.61
CA ALA A 45 -16.20 35.37 -36.73
C ALA A 45 -15.97 33.91 -37.15
N ARG A 46 -15.70 33.01 -36.19
CA ARG A 46 -15.56 31.57 -36.45
C ARG A 46 -16.84 30.95 -37.00
N LEU A 47 -18.00 31.34 -36.49
CA LEU A 47 -19.30 30.88 -36.97
C LEU A 47 -19.54 31.37 -38.40
N ARG A 48 -19.21 32.63 -38.73
CA ARG A 48 -19.32 33.12 -40.11
C ARG A 48 -18.40 32.38 -41.06
N GLU A 49 -17.17 32.12 -40.66
CA GLU A 49 -16.21 31.38 -41.47
C GLU A 49 -16.65 29.93 -41.67
N GLY A 50 -17.01 29.22 -40.59
CA GLY A 50 -17.52 27.86 -40.67
C GLY A 50 -18.85 27.76 -41.44
N LEU A 51 -19.75 28.73 -41.29
CA LEU A 51 -21.00 28.75 -42.05
C LEU A 51 -20.74 29.03 -43.53
N LYS A 52 -19.77 29.89 -43.86
CA LYS A 52 -19.34 30.12 -45.24
C LYS A 52 -18.73 28.86 -45.84
N GLU A 53 -17.83 28.18 -45.14
CA GLU A 53 -17.22 26.91 -45.59
C GLU A 53 -18.29 25.83 -45.80
N GLN A 54 -19.24 25.68 -44.88
CA GLN A 54 -20.34 24.72 -45.03
C GLN A 54 -21.24 25.06 -46.21
N LEU A 55 -21.50 26.35 -46.46
CA LEU A 55 -22.32 26.79 -47.59
C LEU A 55 -21.58 26.58 -48.92
N GLU A 56 -20.28 26.88 -48.99
CA GLU A 56 -19.44 26.59 -50.15
C GLU A 56 -19.32 25.09 -50.42
N ALA A 57 -19.14 24.28 -49.37
CA ALA A 57 -19.12 22.81 -49.47
C ALA A 57 -20.48 22.26 -49.92
N THR A 58 -21.58 22.80 -49.41
CA THR A 58 -22.93 22.40 -49.82
C THR A 58 -23.22 22.81 -51.26
N GLN A 59 -22.84 24.02 -51.67
CA GLN A 59 -22.98 24.51 -53.03
C GLN A 59 -22.13 23.68 -54.00
N GLY A 60 -20.88 23.39 -53.64
CA GLY A 60 -19.99 22.51 -54.40
C GLY A 60 -20.54 21.08 -54.50
N GLY A 61 -21.08 20.56 -53.40
CA GLY A 61 -21.78 19.28 -53.37
C GLY A 61 -23.00 19.27 -54.29
N MET A 62 -23.83 20.30 -54.26
CA MET A 62 -25.02 20.43 -55.11
C MET A 62 -24.65 20.49 -56.61
N ASN A 63 -23.60 21.25 -56.95
CA ASN A 63 -23.09 21.32 -58.32
C ASN A 63 -22.56 19.96 -58.77
N THR A 64 -21.74 19.30 -57.94
CA THR A 64 -21.20 17.96 -58.25
C THR A 64 -22.32 16.93 -58.39
N LEU A 65 -23.37 17.02 -57.58
CA LEU A 65 -24.52 16.10 -57.64
C LEU A 65 -25.38 16.35 -58.88
N SER A 66 -25.54 17.61 -59.28
CA SER A 66 -26.23 17.99 -60.52
C SER A 66 -25.44 17.52 -61.76
N GLU A 67 -24.12 17.72 -61.77
CA GLU A 67 -23.24 17.21 -62.83
C GLU A 67 -23.24 15.68 -62.86
N GLY A 68 -23.19 15.03 -61.69
CA GLY A 68 -23.30 13.57 -61.56
C GLY A 68 -24.63 13.04 -62.09
N GLN A 69 -25.76 13.68 -61.77
CA GLN A 69 -27.06 13.32 -62.33
C GLN A 69 -27.09 13.46 -63.86
N LYS A 70 -26.50 14.53 -64.40
CA LYS A 70 -26.41 14.75 -65.85
C LYS A 70 -25.55 13.68 -66.51
N LEU A 71 -24.38 13.37 -65.96
CA LEU A 71 -23.48 12.31 -66.43
C LEU A 71 -24.13 10.93 -66.37
N VAL A 72 -24.80 10.59 -65.27
CA VAL A 72 -25.54 9.32 -65.15
C VAL A 72 -26.68 9.25 -66.15
N GLY A 73 -27.39 10.36 -66.39
CA GLY A 73 -28.38 10.46 -67.46
C GLY A 73 -27.79 10.17 -68.83
N GLN A 74 -26.65 10.78 -69.15
CA GLN A 74 -25.92 10.55 -70.39
C GLN A 74 -25.46 9.09 -70.51
N ILE A 75 -24.84 8.52 -69.47
CA ILE A 75 -24.40 7.11 -69.45
C ILE A 75 -25.58 6.18 -69.66
N ARG A 76 -26.73 6.46 -69.03
CA ARG A 76 -27.95 5.65 -69.21
C ARG A 76 -28.44 5.72 -70.66
N ASP A 77 -28.45 6.91 -71.25
CA ASP A 77 -28.92 7.10 -72.62
C ASP A 77 -27.94 6.47 -73.63
N GLU A 78 -26.62 6.56 -73.40
CA GLU A 78 -25.59 5.85 -74.17
C GLU A 78 -25.69 4.32 -74.00
N MET A 79 -25.87 3.82 -72.77
CA MET A 79 -26.09 2.39 -72.48
C MET A 79 -27.35 1.87 -73.18
N LYS A 80 -28.42 2.65 -73.19
CA LYS A 80 -29.63 2.32 -73.95
C LYS A 80 -29.34 2.28 -75.44
N SER A 81 -28.63 3.26 -75.98
CA SER A 81 -28.22 3.25 -77.38
C SER A 81 -27.33 2.06 -77.72
N ILE A 82 -26.39 1.66 -76.85
CA ILE A 82 -25.54 0.48 -77.03
C ILE A 82 -26.39 -0.79 -76.97
N HIS A 83 -27.33 -0.89 -76.02
CA HIS A 83 -28.23 -2.02 -75.92
C HIS A 83 -29.11 -2.16 -77.18
N ASP A 84 -29.71 -1.06 -77.63
CA ASP A 84 -30.53 -1.02 -78.83
C ASP A 84 -29.71 -1.38 -80.08
N LEU A 85 -28.45 -0.91 -80.18
CA LEU A 85 -27.53 -1.29 -81.26
C LEU A 85 -27.11 -2.77 -81.19
N CYS A 86 -26.88 -3.30 -79.99
CA CYS A 86 -26.56 -4.72 -79.77
C CYS A 86 -27.75 -5.61 -80.11
N GLU A 87 -28.97 -5.23 -79.71
CA GLU A 87 -30.21 -5.95 -80.04
C GLU A 87 -30.47 -5.92 -81.55
N GLN A 88 -30.30 -4.76 -82.20
CA GLN A 88 -30.38 -4.64 -83.65
C GLN A 88 -29.29 -5.49 -84.36
N ALA A 89 -28.06 -5.51 -83.86
CA ALA A 89 -26.98 -6.33 -84.40
C ALA A 89 -27.22 -7.84 -84.18
N GLN A 90 -27.85 -8.23 -83.07
CA GLN A 90 -28.30 -9.60 -82.79
C GLN A 90 -29.44 -10.01 -83.74
N ALA A 91 -30.38 -9.11 -84.02
CA ALA A 91 -31.48 -9.35 -84.96
C ALA A 91 -31.00 -9.46 -86.43
N ILE A 92 -29.92 -8.78 -86.80
CA ILE A 92 -29.36 -8.77 -88.18
C ILE A 92 -28.53 -10.04 -88.47
N ARG A 93 -27.91 -10.68 -87.48
CA ARG A 93 -27.09 -11.90 -87.66
C ARG A 93 -27.77 -13.14 -87.07
N LYS A 94 -28.51 -13.88 -87.90
CA LYS A 94 -29.22 -15.12 -87.52
C LYS A 94 -28.34 -16.24 -86.94
N ASP A 95 -27.04 -16.26 -87.24
CA ASP A 95 -26.14 -17.35 -86.84
C ASP A 95 -25.35 -17.09 -85.53
N PHE A 96 -25.52 -15.93 -84.89
CA PHE A 96 -24.81 -15.60 -83.65
C PHE A 96 -25.07 -16.56 -82.47
N PRO A 97 -26.30 -17.08 -82.25
CA PRO A 97 -26.54 -18.08 -81.20
C PRO A 97 -25.74 -19.38 -81.40
N GLN A 98 -25.48 -19.77 -82.64
CA GLN A 98 -24.71 -20.97 -82.97
C GLN A 98 -23.21 -20.74 -82.73
N ILE A 99 -22.70 -19.53 -83.02
CA ILE A 99 -21.32 -19.14 -82.74
C ILE A 99 -21.09 -19.01 -81.23
N ASP A 100 -22.03 -18.44 -80.47
CA ASP A 100 -21.95 -18.36 -79.01
C ASP A 100 -22.00 -19.75 -78.36
N TYR A 101 -22.86 -20.64 -78.88
CA TYR A 101 -22.87 -22.05 -78.46
C TYR A 101 -21.53 -22.74 -78.76
N LEU A 102 -20.96 -22.56 -79.96
CA LEU A 102 -19.69 -23.16 -80.35
C LEU A 102 -18.50 -22.61 -79.53
N ALA A 103 -18.51 -21.31 -79.21
CA ALA A 103 -17.53 -20.69 -78.32
C ALA A 103 -17.64 -21.22 -76.88
N LYS A 104 -18.85 -21.42 -76.36
CA LYS A 104 -19.09 -22.05 -75.05
C LYS A 104 -18.61 -23.49 -75.03
N VAL A 105 -18.89 -24.27 -76.07
CA VAL A 105 -18.42 -25.66 -76.19
C VAL A 105 -16.90 -25.71 -76.25
N ASN A 106 -16.24 -24.86 -77.04
CA ASN A 106 -14.78 -24.83 -77.12
C ASN A 106 -14.14 -24.43 -75.78
N ARG A 107 -14.69 -23.42 -75.09
CA ARG A 107 -14.21 -23.00 -73.76
C ARG A 107 -14.36 -24.12 -72.72
N ASN A 108 -15.49 -24.84 -72.74
CA ASN A 108 -15.71 -25.98 -71.85
C ASN A 108 -14.77 -27.14 -72.17
N PHE A 109 -14.48 -27.39 -73.46
CA PHE A 109 -13.54 -28.41 -73.88
C PHE A 109 -12.10 -28.09 -73.49
N GLU A 110 -11.68 -26.82 -73.63
CA GLU A 110 -10.39 -26.33 -73.16
C GLU A 110 -10.26 -26.46 -71.64
N ALA A 111 -11.31 -26.12 -70.88
CA ALA A 111 -11.33 -26.29 -69.43
C ALA A 111 -11.23 -27.76 -69.01
N ALA A 112 -11.98 -28.66 -69.66
CA ALA A 112 -11.92 -30.09 -69.40
C ALA A 112 -10.54 -30.70 -69.74
N ARG A 113 -9.93 -30.27 -70.86
CA ARG A 113 -8.58 -30.69 -71.24
C ARG A 113 -7.52 -30.18 -70.27
N ALA A 114 -7.65 -28.94 -69.79
CA ALA A 114 -6.76 -28.37 -68.78
C ALA A 114 -6.89 -29.13 -67.45
N MET A 115 -8.11 -29.49 -67.05
CA MET A 115 -8.35 -30.28 -65.83
C MET A 115 -7.81 -31.70 -65.94
N GLN A 116 -7.96 -32.36 -67.10
CA GLN A 116 -7.34 -33.67 -67.35
C GLN A 116 -5.81 -33.59 -67.29
N ALA A 117 -5.20 -32.56 -67.90
CA ALA A 117 -3.77 -32.38 -67.88
C ALA A 117 -3.25 -32.12 -66.45
N GLY A 118 -3.95 -31.30 -65.66
CA GLY A 118 -3.63 -31.08 -64.25
C GLY A 118 -3.78 -32.33 -63.39
N LEU A 119 -4.81 -33.14 -63.63
CA LEU A 119 -4.98 -34.46 -62.99
C LEU A 119 -3.91 -35.47 -63.44
N ALA A 120 -3.27 -35.28 -64.59
CA ALA A 120 -2.17 -36.16 -65.00
C ALA A 120 -0.84 -35.75 -64.35
N SER A 121 -0.58 -34.44 -64.18
CA SER A 121 0.70 -33.93 -63.65
C SER A 121 0.75 -33.72 -62.14
N PHE A 122 -0.39 -33.72 -61.43
CA PHE A 122 -0.46 -33.39 -60.01
C PHE A 122 0.46 -34.22 -59.11
N GLN A 123 0.50 -35.54 -59.31
CA GLN A 123 1.30 -36.45 -58.46
C GLN A 123 2.81 -36.23 -58.67
N ASP A 124 3.23 -35.97 -59.91
CA ASP A 124 4.62 -35.61 -60.21
C ASP A 124 4.99 -34.24 -59.62
N GLU A 125 4.09 -33.26 -59.73
CA GLU A 125 4.28 -31.92 -59.14
C GLU A 125 4.28 -31.96 -57.60
N LEU A 126 3.47 -32.82 -56.98
CA LEU A 126 3.41 -33.03 -55.54
C LEU A 126 4.71 -33.67 -55.03
N ALA A 127 5.19 -34.73 -55.69
CA ALA A 127 6.47 -35.37 -55.36
C ALA A 127 7.65 -34.40 -55.51
N GLU A 128 7.59 -33.49 -56.47
CA GLU A 128 8.60 -32.44 -56.62
C GLU A 128 8.59 -31.44 -55.45
N VAL A 129 7.40 -31.01 -54.98
CA VAL A 129 7.27 -30.15 -53.78
C VAL A 129 7.80 -30.87 -52.55
N GLN A 130 7.44 -32.14 -52.36
CA GLN A 130 7.92 -32.93 -51.23
C GLN A 130 9.45 -33.04 -51.23
N ARG A 131 10.08 -33.28 -52.39
CA ARG A 131 11.55 -33.28 -52.52
C ARG A 131 12.17 -31.94 -52.15
N LEU A 132 11.57 -30.83 -52.59
CA LEU A 132 12.06 -29.48 -52.25
C LEU A 132 11.96 -29.20 -50.74
N LEU A 133 10.94 -29.71 -50.05
CA LEU A 133 10.79 -29.58 -48.61
C LEU A 133 11.80 -30.46 -47.86
N SER A 134 11.99 -31.71 -48.29
CA SER A 134 13.01 -32.59 -47.69
C SER A 134 14.44 -32.06 -47.89
N ASP A 135 14.73 -31.41 -49.01
CA ASP A 135 16.03 -30.75 -49.23
C ASP A 135 16.22 -29.58 -48.25
N ASP A 136 15.17 -28.82 -47.94
CA ASP A 136 15.19 -27.72 -46.95
C ASP A 136 15.23 -28.23 -45.49
N GLU A 137 14.79 -29.46 -45.18
CA GLU A 137 14.98 -30.09 -43.86
C GLU A 137 16.46 -30.33 -43.54
N MET A 138 17.28 -30.57 -44.57
CA MET A 138 18.72 -30.80 -44.41
C MET A 138 19.50 -29.52 -44.08
N ASP A 139 18.93 -28.36 -44.41
CA ASP A 139 19.51 -27.03 -44.16
C ASP A 139 18.44 -26.06 -43.61
N LEU A 140 18.19 -26.20 -42.31
CA LEU A 140 17.23 -25.38 -41.55
C LEU A 140 17.63 -23.90 -41.45
N GLU A 141 18.88 -23.54 -41.73
CA GLU A 141 19.37 -22.16 -41.60
C GLU A 141 19.21 -21.35 -42.89
N GLU A 142 19.34 -21.98 -44.07
CA GLU A 142 19.23 -21.30 -45.34
C GLU A 142 17.93 -21.60 -46.11
N GLN A 143 17.31 -22.77 -46.00
CA GLN A 143 16.02 -23.12 -46.64
C GLN A 143 15.73 -22.39 -47.98
N PRO A 144 16.57 -22.60 -49.02
CA PRO A 144 16.48 -21.86 -50.27
C PRO A 144 15.21 -22.19 -51.07
N ASN A 145 14.63 -23.38 -50.87
CA ASN A 145 13.52 -23.85 -51.69
C ASN A 145 12.14 -23.41 -51.16
N LEU A 146 12.05 -22.82 -49.96
CA LEU A 146 10.79 -22.44 -49.30
C LEU A 146 9.83 -21.64 -50.20
N LEU A 147 10.34 -20.68 -50.97
CA LEU A 147 9.54 -19.88 -51.92
C LEU A 147 9.05 -20.71 -53.11
N ALA A 148 9.91 -21.56 -53.66
CA ALA A 148 9.58 -22.41 -54.79
C ALA A 148 8.54 -23.46 -54.39
N ALA A 149 8.70 -24.06 -53.21
CA ALA A 149 7.75 -24.97 -52.59
C ALA A 149 6.40 -24.27 -52.35
N HIS A 150 6.41 -23.06 -51.76
CA HIS A 150 5.19 -22.27 -51.53
C HIS A 150 4.41 -21.97 -52.82
N MET A 151 5.10 -21.54 -53.88
CA MET A 151 4.46 -21.23 -55.16
C MET A 151 3.83 -22.45 -55.82
N LYS A 152 4.53 -23.60 -55.79
CA LYS A 152 4.02 -24.85 -56.37
C LYS A 152 2.89 -25.44 -55.53
N LEU A 153 3.04 -25.44 -54.21
CA LEU A 153 2.00 -25.89 -53.29
C LEU A 153 0.73 -25.03 -53.41
N THR A 154 0.88 -23.71 -53.60
CA THR A 154 -0.26 -22.82 -53.84
C THR A 154 -0.99 -23.17 -55.13
N LYS A 155 -0.28 -23.49 -56.22
CA LYS A 155 -0.91 -23.93 -57.48
C LYS A 155 -1.66 -25.26 -57.32
N LEU A 156 -1.08 -26.22 -56.61
CA LEU A 156 -1.71 -27.51 -56.34
C LEU A 156 -2.98 -27.34 -55.48
N ARG A 157 -2.92 -26.48 -54.45
CA ARG A 157 -4.08 -26.12 -53.62
C ARG A 157 -5.16 -25.40 -54.44
N ASP A 158 -4.80 -24.44 -55.28
CA ASP A 158 -5.75 -23.72 -56.14
C ASP A 158 -6.41 -24.66 -57.16
N PHE A 159 -5.64 -25.61 -57.71
CA PHE A 159 -6.15 -26.65 -58.59
C PHE A 159 -7.14 -27.58 -57.88
N ARG A 160 -6.83 -28.03 -56.66
CA ARG A 160 -7.74 -28.80 -55.81
C ARG A 160 -9.04 -28.03 -55.56
N ASP A 161 -8.93 -26.79 -55.12
CA ASP A 161 -10.09 -25.95 -54.78
C ASP A 161 -10.97 -25.67 -56.03
N GLU A 162 -10.38 -25.52 -57.21
CA GLU A 162 -11.11 -25.40 -58.48
C GLU A 162 -11.80 -26.71 -58.87
N ALA A 163 -11.08 -27.84 -58.78
CA ALA A 163 -11.62 -29.16 -59.07
C ALA A 163 -12.82 -29.51 -58.19
N MET A 164 -12.72 -29.25 -56.89
CA MET A 164 -13.78 -29.48 -55.91
C MET A 164 -14.99 -28.56 -56.14
N ASP A 165 -14.80 -27.29 -56.48
CA ASP A 165 -15.92 -26.38 -56.79
C ASP A 165 -16.66 -26.80 -58.07
N GLN A 166 -15.94 -27.27 -59.10
CA GLN A 166 -16.58 -27.76 -60.33
C GLN A 166 -17.46 -28.98 -60.08
N ILE A 167 -17.00 -29.95 -59.28
CA ILE A 167 -17.81 -31.13 -58.92
C ILE A 167 -18.97 -30.76 -57.99
N SER A 168 -18.75 -29.87 -57.02
CA SER A 168 -19.81 -29.39 -56.12
C SER A 168 -20.98 -28.77 -56.90
N ARG A 169 -20.67 -28.02 -57.98
CA ARG A 169 -21.69 -27.46 -58.89
C ARG A 169 -22.40 -28.50 -59.75
N SER A 170 -21.74 -29.60 -60.10
CA SER A 170 -22.34 -30.67 -60.91
C SER A 170 -23.23 -31.63 -60.12
N LYS A 171 -23.21 -31.56 -58.77
CA LYS A 171 -24.05 -32.35 -57.84
C LYS A 171 -23.89 -33.88 -58.00
N ASP A 172 -22.69 -34.35 -58.34
CA ASP A 172 -22.38 -35.79 -58.45
C ASP A 172 -21.51 -36.24 -57.27
N SER A 173 -22.14 -36.71 -56.19
CA SER A 173 -21.43 -37.13 -54.97
C SER A 173 -20.53 -38.35 -55.14
N SER A 174 -20.65 -39.11 -56.23
CA SER A 174 -19.82 -40.31 -56.44
C SER A 174 -18.38 -39.96 -56.86
N LEU A 175 -18.22 -38.94 -57.71
CA LEU A 175 -16.93 -38.46 -58.21
C LEU A 175 -16.22 -37.53 -57.21
N GLU A 176 -16.97 -36.89 -56.30
CA GLU A 176 -16.44 -36.06 -55.23
C GLU A 176 -15.52 -36.86 -54.29
N ASN A 177 -15.95 -38.06 -53.88
CA ASN A 177 -15.15 -38.95 -53.03
C ASN A 177 -13.87 -39.42 -53.73
N THR A 178 -13.92 -39.70 -55.04
CA THR A 178 -12.74 -40.11 -55.81
C THR A 178 -11.71 -38.98 -55.92
N LEU A 179 -12.14 -37.72 -56.08
CA LEU A 179 -11.22 -36.58 -56.05
C LEU A 179 -10.61 -36.36 -54.66
N LEU A 180 -11.41 -36.52 -53.59
CA LEU A 180 -10.91 -36.40 -52.22
C LEU A 180 -9.81 -37.43 -51.93
N ASP A 181 -10.01 -38.69 -52.32
CA ASP A 181 -8.99 -39.73 -52.18
C ASP A 181 -7.72 -39.40 -52.98
N TRP A 182 -7.89 -38.80 -54.17
CA TRP A 182 -6.78 -38.45 -55.04
C TRP A 182 -5.95 -37.26 -54.56
N PHE A 183 -6.57 -36.34 -53.82
CA PHE A 183 -5.92 -35.17 -53.22
C PHE A 183 -5.43 -35.40 -51.80
N LYS A 184 -5.65 -36.59 -51.21
CA LYS A 184 -5.30 -36.88 -49.83
C LYS A 184 -3.83 -36.63 -49.48
N ASP A 185 -2.92 -37.06 -50.35
CA ASP A 185 -1.47 -36.91 -50.15
C ASP A 185 -1.02 -35.44 -50.14
N LEU A 186 -1.84 -34.52 -50.67
CA LEU A 186 -1.57 -33.09 -50.59
C LEU A 186 -1.61 -32.60 -49.14
N ASP A 187 -2.52 -33.10 -48.31
CA ASP A 187 -2.68 -32.63 -46.94
C ASP A 187 -1.43 -32.94 -46.08
N ASP A 188 -0.77 -34.08 -46.32
CA ASP A 188 0.48 -34.44 -45.64
C ASP A 188 1.63 -33.47 -46.02
N VAL A 189 1.74 -33.11 -47.30
CA VAL A 189 2.75 -32.14 -47.77
C VAL A 189 2.44 -30.73 -47.27
N ILE A 190 1.16 -30.41 -47.09
CA ILE A 190 0.72 -29.15 -46.45
C ILE A 190 1.18 -29.09 -44.99
N GLU A 191 1.03 -30.18 -44.24
CA GLU A 191 1.47 -30.26 -42.85
C GLU A 191 2.99 -30.10 -42.73
N GLN A 192 3.77 -30.77 -43.58
CA GLN A 192 5.23 -30.61 -43.65
C GLN A 192 5.65 -29.15 -43.94
N PHE A 193 4.95 -28.48 -44.87
CA PHE A 193 5.22 -27.07 -45.13
C PHE A 193 4.85 -26.18 -43.94
N ASP A 194 3.74 -26.45 -43.26
CA ASP A 194 3.30 -25.71 -42.07
C ASP A 194 4.30 -25.87 -40.91
N ASP A 195 4.87 -27.06 -40.73
CA ASP A 195 5.90 -27.33 -39.72
C ASP A 195 7.20 -26.55 -39.98
N HIS A 196 7.63 -26.45 -41.25
CA HIS A 196 8.75 -25.59 -41.62
C HIS A 196 8.48 -24.12 -41.28
N ILE A 197 7.32 -23.61 -41.68
CA ILE A 197 6.93 -22.23 -41.37
C ILE A 197 6.90 -22.01 -39.85
N GLY A 198 6.32 -22.93 -39.08
CA GLY A 198 6.26 -22.89 -37.63
C GLY A 198 7.65 -22.86 -36.98
N THR A 199 8.56 -23.73 -37.43
CA THR A 199 9.94 -23.82 -36.95
C THR A 199 10.71 -22.53 -37.19
N ILE A 200 10.59 -21.93 -38.37
CA ILE A 200 11.22 -20.63 -38.66
C ILE A 200 10.62 -19.55 -37.76
N CYS A 201 9.30 -19.54 -37.58
CA CYS A 201 8.61 -18.55 -36.75
C CYS A 201 9.08 -18.58 -35.28
N MET A 202 9.30 -19.78 -34.72
CA MET A 202 9.81 -19.94 -33.35
C MET A 202 11.30 -19.57 -33.22
N ASN A 203 12.07 -19.64 -34.32
CA ASN A 203 13.51 -19.35 -34.32
C ASN A 203 13.87 -17.97 -34.92
N LEU A 204 12.92 -17.05 -35.06
CA LEU A 204 13.15 -15.74 -35.67
C LEU A 204 14.22 -14.90 -34.96
N ILE A 205 14.23 -14.88 -33.62
CA ILE A 205 15.21 -14.10 -32.85
C ILE A 205 16.63 -14.66 -33.04
N PRO A 206 16.89 -15.96 -32.83
CA PRO A 206 18.19 -16.57 -33.14
C PRO A 206 18.65 -16.35 -34.59
N LEU A 207 17.76 -16.50 -35.57
CA LEU A 207 18.10 -16.32 -36.99
C LEU A 207 18.53 -14.88 -37.31
N VAL A 208 17.88 -13.89 -36.70
CA VAL A 208 18.28 -12.47 -36.83
C VAL A 208 19.60 -12.19 -36.11
N GLN A 209 19.87 -12.83 -34.97
CA GLN A 209 21.13 -12.68 -34.24
C GLN A 209 22.32 -13.33 -34.94
N ARG A 210 22.10 -14.41 -35.69
CA ARG A 210 23.11 -15.13 -36.50
C ARG A 210 23.39 -14.47 -37.86
N ASP A 211 22.71 -13.38 -38.18
CA ASP A 211 22.84 -12.63 -39.45
C ASP A 211 22.50 -13.45 -40.70
N SER A 212 21.42 -14.26 -40.62
CA SER A 212 20.85 -15.02 -41.76
C SER A 212 19.56 -14.36 -42.27
N PRO A 213 19.60 -13.20 -42.97
CA PRO A 213 18.41 -12.46 -43.38
C PRO A 213 17.61 -13.17 -44.47
N GLY A 214 18.23 -14.10 -45.21
CA GLY A 214 17.63 -14.79 -46.35
C GLY A 214 16.32 -15.50 -45.98
N VAL A 215 16.36 -16.39 -44.98
CA VAL A 215 15.18 -17.17 -44.56
C VAL A 215 14.08 -16.29 -44.00
N VAL A 216 14.44 -15.26 -43.21
CA VAL A 216 13.48 -14.31 -42.63
C VAL A 216 12.73 -13.54 -43.73
N VAL A 217 13.44 -13.11 -44.78
CA VAL A 217 12.82 -12.44 -45.93
C VAL A 217 11.94 -13.40 -46.73
N ARG A 218 12.37 -14.65 -46.95
CA ARG A 218 11.56 -15.67 -47.62
C ARG A 218 10.25 -15.92 -46.85
N LEU A 219 10.33 -16.11 -45.55
CA LEU A 219 9.15 -16.24 -44.67
C LEU A 219 8.23 -15.01 -44.78
N ALA A 220 8.81 -13.80 -44.70
CA ALA A 220 8.04 -12.57 -44.80
C ALA A 220 7.31 -12.45 -46.15
N ILE A 221 7.94 -12.88 -47.25
CA ILE A 221 7.33 -12.93 -48.58
C ILE A 221 6.18 -13.95 -48.63
N VAL A 222 6.40 -15.16 -48.10
CA VAL A 222 5.36 -16.20 -48.04
C VAL A 222 4.13 -15.68 -47.29
N ILE A 223 4.30 -15.19 -46.06
CA ILE A 223 3.19 -14.68 -45.25
C ILE A 223 2.52 -13.45 -45.91
N ALA A 224 3.30 -12.55 -46.52
CA ALA A 224 2.73 -11.37 -47.20
C ALA A 224 1.95 -11.73 -48.47
N SER A 225 2.37 -12.78 -49.18
CA SER A 225 1.66 -13.30 -50.35
C SER A 225 0.35 -13.99 -49.93
N GLU A 226 0.36 -14.76 -48.84
CA GLU A 226 -0.81 -15.43 -48.29
C GLU A 226 -1.81 -14.43 -47.71
N GLU A 227 -1.37 -13.42 -46.97
CA GLU A 227 -2.23 -12.33 -46.48
C GLU A 227 -2.96 -11.61 -47.63
N LYS A 228 -2.26 -11.41 -48.76
CA LYS A 228 -2.86 -10.81 -49.95
C LYS A 228 -3.87 -11.74 -50.62
N ASN A 229 -3.63 -13.04 -50.61
CA ASN A 229 -4.55 -14.03 -51.16
C ASN A 229 -5.79 -14.17 -50.27
N ASP A 230 -5.63 -14.30 -48.97
CA ASP A 230 -6.72 -14.36 -47.98
C ASP A 230 -7.62 -13.12 -48.07
N ALA A 231 -7.04 -11.92 -48.18
CA ALA A 231 -7.80 -10.67 -48.34
C ALA A 231 -8.64 -10.66 -49.64
N LYS A 232 -8.12 -11.23 -50.75
CA LYS A 232 -8.91 -11.38 -51.98
C LYS A 232 -10.05 -12.37 -51.79
N VAL A 233 -9.81 -13.51 -51.13
CA VAL A 233 -10.85 -14.51 -50.87
C VAL A 233 -11.96 -13.92 -50.01
N GLN A 234 -11.60 -13.19 -48.95
CA GLN A 234 -12.56 -12.53 -48.07
C GLN A 234 -13.39 -11.50 -48.83
N ALA A 235 -12.77 -10.63 -49.62
CA ALA A 235 -13.47 -9.65 -50.45
C ALA A 235 -14.43 -10.31 -51.46
N LEU A 236 -14.03 -11.44 -52.05
CA LEU A 236 -14.88 -12.22 -52.95
C LEU A 236 -16.10 -12.82 -52.22
N LYS A 237 -15.91 -13.37 -51.01
CA LYS A 237 -17.00 -13.91 -50.19
C LYS A 237 -17.98 -12.83 -49.74
N GLU A 238 -17.47 -11.67 -49.33
CA GLU A 238 -18.31 -10.52 -48.95
C GLU A 238 -19.11 -10.00 -50.17
N ALA A 239 -18.47 -9.85 -51.33
CA ALA A 239 -19.15 -9.45 -52.56
C ALA A 239 -20.23 -10.46 -53.02
N GLN A 240 -19.97 -11.77 -52.86
CA GLN A 240 -20.95 -12.82 -53.11
C GLN A 240 -22.16 -12.74 -52.18
N ARG A 241 -21.94 -12.41 -50.90
CA ARG A 241 -23.01 -12.30 -49.91
C ARG A 241 -23.91 -11.10 -50.16
N ASP A 242 -23.32 -9.97 -50.54
CA ASP A 242 -24.06 -8.70 -50.66
C ASP A 242 -24.70 -8.52 -52.06
N HIS A 243 -24.16 -9.16 -53.11
CA HIS A 243 -24.65 -9.01 -54.49
C HIS A 243 -24.67 -10.33 -55.30
N GLN A 244 -25.49 -11.29 -54.88
CA GLN A 244 -25.62 -12.62 -55.51
C GLN A 244 -25.94 -12.58 -57.02
N ASP A 245 -26.72 -11.59 -57.48
CA ASP A 245 -27.15 -11.45 -58.90
C ASP A 245 -26.10 -10.83 -59.84
N LEU A 246 -25.11 -10.12 -59.31
CA LEU A 246 -24.01 -9.54 -60.09
C LEU A 246 -22.88 -10.55 -60.30
N VAL A 247 -22.60 -11.36 -59.29
CA VAL A 247 -21.48 -12.32 -59.31
C VAL A 247 -21.74 -13.48 -60.28
N SER A 248 -23.01 -13.91 -60.45
CA SER A 248 -23.39 -14.94 -61.43
C SER A 248 -23.18 -14.51 -62.90
N LYS A 249 -23.08 -13.21 -63.19
CA LYS A 249 -22.89 -12.65 -64.54
C LYS A 249 -21.41 -12.45 -64.93
N PHE A 250 -20.49 -12.47 -63.97
CA PHE A 250 -19.04 -12.33 -64.21
C PHE A 250 -18.31 -13.68 -64.08
N THR A 251 -18.47 -14.54 -65.09
CA THR A 251 -17.83 -15.87 -65.17
C THR A 251 -16.31 -15.86 -65.37
N SER A 252 -15.69 -14.68 -65.46
CA SER A 252 -14.24 -14.49 -65.64
C SER A 252 -13.45 -14.33 -64.34
N PHE A 253 -14.11 -14.29 -63.17
CA PHE A 253 -13.46 -14.13 -61.86
C PHE A 253 -13.30 -15.44 -61.07
N THR A 254 -13.66 -16.58 -61.66
CA THR A 254 -13.74 -17.88 -60.95
C THR A 254 -12.38 -18.56 -60.68
N ILE A 255 -11.28 -18.04 -61.23
CA ILE A 255 -9.95 -18.65 -61.10
C ILE A 255 -9.16 -17.89 -60.02
N GLY A 256 -9.15 -18.43 -58.81
CA GLY A 256 -8.40 -17.90 -57.67
C GLY A 256 -8.64 -18.70 -56.39
N PRO A 257 -7.84 -18.47 -55.33
CA PRO A 257 -7.96 -19.19 -54.06
C PRO A 257 -9.37 -19.01 -53.47
N LYS A 258 -9.96 -20.10 -52.98
CA LYS A 258 -11.36 -20.12 -52.46
C LYS A 258 -11.43 -20.31 -50.93
N THR A 259 -10.31 -20.69 -50.33
CA THR A 259 -10.14 -20.95 -48.90
C THR A 259 -9.22 -19.92 -48.25
N ILE A 260 -9.55 -19.53 -47.01
CA ILE A 260 -8.71 -18.66 -46.18
C ILE A 260 -7.73 -19.55 -45.42
N ARG A 261 -6.42 -19.27 -45.52
CA ARG A 261 -5.36 -20.13 -44.97
C ARG A 261 -4.84 -19.62 -43.61
N GLY A 262 -4.87 -18.32 -43.35
CA GLY A 262 -4.64 -17.76 -42.01
C GLY A 262 -3.18 -17.76 -41.53
N TYR A 263 -2.20 -17.90 -42.41
CA TYR A 263 -0.76 -17.90 -42.04
C TYR A 263 -0.33 -16.66 -41.26
N LYS A 264 -0.97 -15.51 -41.52
CA LYS A 264 -0.68 -14.27 -40.78
C LYS A 264 -1.07 -14.38 -39.31
N GLU A 265 -2.19 -15.02 -39.00
CA GLU A 265 -2.64 -15.24 -37.62
C GLU A 265 -1.76 -16.26 -36.91
N LYS A 266 -1.45 -17.38 -37.59
CA LYS A 266 -0.50 -18.40 -37.08
C LYS A 266 0.85 -17.77 -36.73
N PHE A 267 1.39 -16.91 -37.60
CA PHE A 267 2.64 -16.17 -37.34
C PHE A 267 2.56 -15.30 -36.08
N LEU A 268 1.47 -14.55 -35.89
CA LEU A 268 1.29 -13.73 -34.69
C LEU A 268 1.17 -14.59 -33.43
N GLN A 269 0.53 -15.76 -33.53
CA GLN A 269 0.45 -16.72 -32.42
C GLN A 269 1.81 -17.32 -32.08
N SER A 270 2.65 -17.64 -33.07
CA SER A 270 4.01 -18.15 -32.82
C SER A 270 4.87 -17.17 -32.04
N ILE A 271 4.74 -15.86 -32.28
CA ILE A 271 5.44 -14.82 -31.48
C ILE A 271 5.01 -14.89 -30.00
N VAL A 272 3.72 -15.05 -29.76
CA VAL A 272 3.17 -15.15 -28.40
C VAL A 272 3.64 -16.44 -27.73
N LEU A 273 3.61 -17.57 -28.44
CA LEU A 273 4.02 -18.87 -27.93
C LEU A 273 5.51 -18.89 -27.55
N TYR A 274 6.37 -18.31 -28.41
CA TYR A 274 7.79 -18.15 -28.11
C TYR A 274 8.01 -17.37 -26.80
N GLY A 275 7.33 -16.23 -26.65
CA GLY A 275 7.41 -15.43 -25.42
C GLY A 275 6.91 -16.19 -24.20
N GLN A 276 5.82 -16.96 -24.31
CA GLN A 276 5.27 -17.76 -23.21
C GLN A 276 6.28 -18.79 -22.69
N THR A 277 6.96 -19.52 -23.58
CA THR A 277 7.98 -20.50 -23.18
C THR A 277 9.11 -19.83 -22.38
N GLN A 278 9.58 -18.66 -22.81
CA GLN A 278 10.62 -17.91 -22.11
C GLN A 278 10.15 -17.37 -20.74
N PHE A 279 8.88 -16.94 -20.63
CA PHE A 279 8.30 -16.53 -19.35
C PHE A 279 8.11 -17.71 -18.39
N GLU A 280 7.84 -18.92 -18.88
CA GLU A 280 7.70 -20.12 -18.06
C GLU A 280 9.05 -20.56 -17.46
N GLU A 281 10.14 -20.46 -18.22
CA GLU A 281 11.50 -20.61 -17.69
C GLU A 281 11.81 -19.53 -16.64
N THR A 282 11.48 -18.27 -16.95
CA THR A 282 11.68 -17.14 -16.02
C THR A 282 10.88 -17.29 -14.73
N LYS A 283 9.68 -17.88 -14.80
CA LYS A 283 8.81 -18.17 -13.65
C LYS A 283 9.51 -19.09 -12.66
N ALA A 284 10.10 -20.19 -13.14
CA ALA A 284 10.82 -21.13 -12.29
C ALA A 284 12.04 -20.46 -11.60
N GLU A 285 12.77 -19.60 -12.31
CA GLU A 285 13.91 -18.86 -11.75
C GLU A 285 13.48 -17.79 -10.73
N PHE A 286 12.37 -17.10 -10.98
CA PHE A 286 11.83 -16.07 -10.08
C PHE A 286 11.30 -16.67 -8.76
N GLU A 287 10.73 -17.87 -8.82
CA GLU A 287 10.28 -18.59 -7.62
C GLU A 287 11.46 -19.01 -6.71
N ASP A 288 12.62 -19.32 -7.28
CA ASP A 288 13.86 -19.64 -6.54
C ASP A 288 14.57 -18.38 -6.02
N ASN A 289 14.65 -17.31 -6.82
CA ASN A 289 15.36 -16.08 -6.45
C ASN A 289 14.61 -14.80 -6.85
N PRO A 290 13.70 -14.30 -5.98
CA PRO A 290 12.88 -13.13 -6.29
C PRO A 290 13.67 -11.83 -6.53
N GLU A 291 14.79 -11.63 -5.83
CA GLU A 291 15.57 -10.38 -5.87
C GLU A 291 16.23 -10.12 -7.24
N LYS A 292 16.38 -11.16 -8.06
CA LYS A 292 17.07 -11.09 -9.36
C LYS A 292 16.12 -11.01 -10.54
N LEU A 293 14.85 -10.65 -10.33
CA LEU A 293 13.85 -10.50 -11.39
C LEU A 293 14.36 -9.65 -12.57
N ASP A 294 15.13 -8.60 -12.31
CA ASP A 294 15.73 -7.75 -13.34
C ASP A 294 16.76 -8.47 -14.21
N LYS A 295 17.48 -9.45 -13.65
CA LYS A 295 18.47 -10.27 -14.36
C LYS A 295 17.79 -11.35 -15.18
N HIS A 296 16.77 -12.00 -14.63
CA HIS A 296 16.02 -13.05 -15.31
C HIS A 296 15.29 -12.48 -16.54
N LEU A 297 14.72 -11.27 -16.44
CA LEU A 297 14.03 -10.61 -17.55
C LEU A 297 14.94 -9.87 -18.55
N LYS A 298 16.26 -10.13 -18.58
CA LYS A 298 17.16 -9.50 -19.56
C LYS A 298 16.90 -9.94 -20.99
N TRP A 299 16.53 -11.21 -21.20
CA TRP A 299 16.23 -11.76 -22.52
C TRP A 299 15.14 -10.94 -23.22
N PHE A 300 14.11 -10.51 -22.48
CA PHE A 300 12.99 -9.70 -22.98
C PHE A 300 13.45 -8.44 -23.71
N PHE A 301 14.39 -7.69 -23.10
CA PHE A 301 14.90 -6.46 -23.70
C PHE A 301 15.89 -6.72 -24.83
N ASN A 302 16.66 -7.81 -24.75
CA ASN A 302 17.58 -8.21 -25.81
C ASN A 302 16.82 -8.60 -27.09
N ASP A 303 15.71 -9.33 -26.96
CA ASP A 303 14.83 -9.71 -28.07
C ASP A 303 14.21 -8.48 -28.72
N LEU A 304 13.66 -7.57 -27.92
CA LEU A 304 13.10 -6.32 -28.44
C LEU A 304 14.17 -5.47 -29.13
N PHE A 305 15.41 -5.48 -28.64
CA PHE A 305 16.53 -4.80 -29.29
C PHE A 305 16.89 -5.46 -30.63
N ALA A 306 16.94 -6.79 -30.70
CA ALA A 306 17.16 -7.55 -31.94
C ALA A 306 16.04 -7.27 -32.97
N CYS A 307 14.78 -7.22 -32.51
CA CYS A 307 13.65 -6.83 -33.35
C CYS A 307 13.76 -5.39 -33.87
N LYS A 308 14.24 -4.46 -33.04
CA LYS A 308 14.39 -3.05 -33.42
C LYS A 308 15.47 -2.86 -34.49
N GLN A 309 16.64 -3.48 -34.32
CA GLN A 309 17.80 -3.27 -35.19
C GLN A 309 17.78 -4.18 -36.42
N GLY A 310 17.53 -5.48 -36.23
CA GLY A 310 17.68 -6.48 -37.28
C GLY A 310 16.38 -6.80 -38.03
N MET A 311 15.23 -6.83 -37.34
CA MET A 311 13.99 -7.35 -37.93
C MET A 311 13.18 -6.30 -38.72
N GLN A 312 13.30 -5.01 -38.41
CA GLN A 312 12.49 -3.96 -39.06
C GLN A 312 12.73 -3.81 -40.57
N THR A 313 13.94 -4.12 -41.05
CA THR A 313 14.31 -4.02 -42.46
C THR A 313 13.90 -5.24 -43.28
N LEU A 314 13.68 -6.38 -42.63
CA LEU A 314 13.40 -7.67 -43.28
C LEU A 314 11.91 -7.88 -43.55
N PHE A 315 11.03 -7.16 -42.83
CA PHE A 315 9.59 -7.28 -42.95
C PHE A 315 8.93 -6.08 -43.66
N PRO A 316 7.73 -6.26 -44.26
CA PRO A 316 6.99 -5.15 -44.84
C PRO A 316 6.67 -4.04 -43.83
N LYS A 317 6.94 -2.77 -44.18
CA LYS A 317 6.67 -1.61 -43.31
C LYS A 317 5.22 -1.53 -42.82
N LYS A 318 4.26 -2.04 -43.60
CA LYS A 318 2.83 -2.11 -43.23
C LYS A 318 2.58 -2.87 -41.92
N TRP A 319 3.41 -3.85 -41.59
CA TRP A 319 3.21 -4.72 -40.42
C TRP A 319 3.74 -4.12 -39.12
N LYS A 320 4.53 -3.03 -39.20
CA LYS A 320 5.15 -2.37 -38.05
C LYS A 320 5.69 -3.40 -37.04
N ILE A 321 6.52 -4.32 -37.52
CA ILE A 321 6.86 -5.57 -36.81
C ILE A 321 7.35 -5.32 -35.37
N TYR A 322 8.13 -4.26 -35.17
CA TYR A 322 8.61 -3.85 -33.85
C TYR A 322 7.47 -3.49 -32.88
N GLN A 323 6.43 -2.76 -33.33
CA GLN A 323 5.26 -2.45 -32.50
C GLN A 323 4.46 -3.71 -32.18
N THR A 324 4.32 -4.62 -33.15
CA THR A 324 3.61 -5.90 -32.97
C THR A 324 4.29 -6.76 -31.90
N TRP A 325 5.62 -6.91 -31.97
CA TRP A 325 6.40 -7.61 -30.94
C TRP A 325 6.30 -6.91 -29.59
N THR A 326 6.48 -5.58 -29.57
CA THR A 326 6.38 -4.78 -28.34
C THR A 326 5.03 -4.98 -27.64
N ASN A 327 3.93 -4.94 -28.38
CA ASN A 327 2.58 -5.11 -27.82
C ASN A 327 2.34 -6.53 -27.31
N ALA A 328 2.77 -7.55 -28.07
CA ALA A 328 2.65 -8.95 -27.66
C ALA A 328 3.46 -9.23 -26.38
N TYR A 329 4.72 -8.80 -26.36
CA TYR A 329 5.63 -8.95 -25.22
C TYR A 329 5.13 -8.17 -24.00
N HIS A 330 4.64 -6.95 -24.20
CA HIS A 330 4.08 -6.14 -23.12
C HIS A 330 2.85 -6.82 -22.48
N LYS A 331 1.96 -7.40 -23.29
CA LYS A 331 0.82 -8.18 -22.79
C LYS A 331 1.28 -9.40 -21.98
N LEU A 332 2.28 -10.14 -22.45
CA LEU A 332 2.84 -11.27 -21.72
C LEU A 332 3.48 -10.86 -20.39
N MET A 333 4.23 -9.76 -20.38
CA MET A 333 4.80 -9.20 -19.15
C MET A 333 3.71 -8.80 -18.15
N HIS A 334 2.66 -8.14 -18.64
CA HIS A 334 1.49 -7.79 -17.83
C HIS A 334 0.85 -9.02 -17.21
N ASP A 335 0.54 -10.04 -18.02
CA ASP A 335 -0.11 -11.27 -17.55
C ASP A 335 0.78 -12.05 -16.57
N PHE A 336 2.11 -12.06 -16.80
CA PHE A 336 3.10 -12.65 -15.90
C PHE A 336 3.09 -11.97 -14.52
N LEU A 337 3.26 -10.64 -14.45
CA LEU A 337 3.29 -9.92 -13.17
C LEU A 337 1.92 -9.98 -12.46
N MET A 338 0.83 -9.86 -13.21
CA MET A 338 -0.54 -9.94 -12.66
C MET A 338 -0.87 -11.32 -12.09
N SER A 339 -0.25 -12.39 -12.61
CA SER A 339 -0.45 -13.74 -12.05
C SER A 339 0.04 -13.86 -10.59
N TYR A 340 1.12 -13.15 -10.24
CA TYR A 340 1.64 -13.10 -8.87
C TYR A 340 0.86 -12.13 -7.99
N ILE A 341 0.44 -10.99 -8.55
CA ILE A 341 -0.33 -9.98 -7.82
C ILE A 341 -1.72 -10.50 -7.44
N ASN A 342 -2.38 -11.24 -8.33
CA ASN A 342 -3.73 -11.75 -8.08
C ASN A 342 -3.74 -13.07 -7.28
N SER A 343 -2.58 -13.61 -6.91
CA SER A 343 -2.47 -14.84 -6.13
C SER A 343 -2.38 -14.52 -4.65
N ASP A 344 -3.33 -15.03 -3.86
CA ASP A 344 -3.40 -14.84 -2.40
C ASP A 344 -2.22 -15.49 -1.65
N SER A 345 -1.42 -16.33 -2.31
CA SER A 345 -0.33 -17.10 -1.69
C SER A 345 1.06 -16.57 -2.03
N THR A 346 1.18 -15.39 -2.64
CA THR A 346 2.48 -14.86 -3.09
C THR A 346 3.33 -14.40 -1.89
N PRO A 347 4.58 -14.89 -1.76
CA PRO A 347 5.49 -14.44 -0.72
C PRO A 347 5.72 -12.93 -0.75
N PRO A 348 5.82 -12.25 0.41
CA PRO A 348 6.01 -10.79 0.47
C PRO A 348 7.27 -10.30 -0.26
N ALA A 349 8.32 -11.13 -0.31
CA ALA A 349 9.56 -10.83 -1.03
C ALA A 349 9.34 -10.71 -2.55
N MET A 350 8.46 -11.54 -3.13
CA MET A 350 8.15 -11.48 -4.56
C MET A 350 7.35 -10.22 -4.90
N ILE A 351 6.40 -9.84 -4.04
CA ILE A 351 5.65 -8.59 -4.20
C ILE A 351 6.62 -7.40 -4.21
N LEU A 352 7.57 -7.35 -3.27
CA LEU A 352 8.56 -6.27 -3.23
C LEU A 352 9.44 -6.23 -4.49
N ALA A 353 9.91 -7.39 -4.96
CA ALA A 353 10.70 -7.47 -6.18
C ALA A 353 9.94 -6.97 -7.41
N ILE A 354 8.65 -7.29 -7.53
CA ILE A 354 7.78 -6.79 -8.61
C ILE A 354 7.67 -5.27 -8.54
N ILE A 355 7.43 -4.72 -7.35
CA ILE A 355 7.30 -3.27 -7.16
C ILE A 355 8.58 -2.55 -7.60
N HIS A 356 9.75 -3.01 -7.16
CA HIS A 356 11.04 -2.42 -7.56
C HIS A 356 11.34 -2.58 -9.06
N TYR A 357 10.76 -3.60 -9.71
CA TYR A 357 10.95 -3.85 -11.12
C TYR A 357 10.17 -2.89 -12.02
N ILE A 358 9.01 -2.37 -11.59
CA ILE A 358 8.14 -1.51 -12.42
C ILE A 358 8.89 -0.28 -12.94
N GLU A 359 9.60 0.44 -12.07
CA GLU A 359 10.37 1.62 -12.48
C GLU A 359 11.49 1.25 -13.47
N LYS A 360 12.19 0.13 -13.20
CA LYS A 360 13.25 -0.40 -14.07
C LYS A 360 12.71 -0.82 -15.44
N TYR A 361 11.52 -1.40 -15.49
CA TYR A 361 10.83 -1.81 -16.71
C TYR A 361 10.56 -0.61 -17.62
N TYR A 362 9.87 0.42 -17.13
CA TYR A 362 9.55 1.60 -17.94
C TYR A 362 10.81 2.40 -18.33
N LYS A 363 11.81 2.46 -17.45
CA LYS A 363 13.11 3.07 -17.79
C LYS A 363 13.80 2.33 -18.94
N SER A 364 13.73 1.00 -18.96
CA SER A 364 14.31 0.17 -20.02
C SER A 364 13.50 0.25 -21.33
N MET A 365 12.17 0.26 -21.26
CA MET A 365 11.30 0.49 -22.42
C MET A 365 11.53 1.87 -23.06
N ARG A 366 11.73 2.92 -22.25
CA ARG A 366 12.06 4.27 -22.73
C ARG A 366 13.41 4.29 -23.45
N LYS A 367 14.43 3.56 -22.96
CA LYS A 367 15.72 3.42 -23.66
C LYS A 367 15.58 2.72 -25.02
N LEU A 368 14.64 1.79 -25.15
CA LEU A 368 14.30 1.15 -26.42
C LEU A 368 13.50 2.07 -27.37
N GLY A 369 13.10 3.27 -26.92
CA GLY A 369 12.38 4.26 -27.73
C GLY A 369 10.87 4.04 -27.75
N VAL A 370 10.33 3.30 -26.79
CA VAL A 370 8.89 3.10 -26.60
C VAL A 370 8.43 4.02 -25.47
N ASP A 371 7.44 4.87 -25.76
CA ASP A 371 6.89 5.77 -24.76
C ASP A 371 5.87 5.06 -23.87
N GLN A 372 5.81 5.43 -22.59
CA GLN A 372 4.91 4.82 -21.60
C GLN A 372 3.45 5.00 -22.01
N ALA A 373 3.08 6.11 -22.67
CA ALA A 373 1.71 6.35 -23.13
C ALA A 373 1.25 5.36 -24.23
N SER A 374 2.19 4.72 -24.92
CA SER A 374 1.90 3.72 -25.97
C SER A 374 1.71 2.31 -25.42
N LEU A 375 2.13 2.05 -24.18
CA LEU A 375 2.00 0.78 -23.49
C LEU A 375 0.67 0.78 -22.71
N LYS A 376 -0.35 0.15 -23.30
CA LYS A 376 -1.67 -0.02 -22.68
C LYS A 376 -2.07 -1.51 -22.71
N PRO A 377 -2.54 -2.09 -21.60
CA PRO A 377 -2.74 -1.51 -20.26
C PRO A 377 -1.42 -1.17 -19.53
N HIS A 378 -1.46 -0.57 -18.34
CA HIS A 378 -0.26 -0.42 -17.52
C HIS A 378 0.27 -1.82 -17.17
N VAL A 379 1.58 -2.03 -17.02
CA VAL A 379 2.19 -3.35 -16.74
C VAL A 379 1.63 -4.09 -15.51
N ILE A 380 0.95 -3.36 -14.61
CA ILE A 380 0.24 -3.88 -13.43
C ILE A 380 -1.07 -3.10 -13.14
N ASP A 381 -1.72 -2.53 -14.16
CA ASP A 381 -2.99 -1.79 -14.00
C ASP A 381 -2.98 -0.60 -13.01
N ASN A 382 -1.84 0.07 -12.83
CA ASN A 382 -1.66 1.14 -11.83
C ASN A 382 -1.93 0.71 -10.37
N LYS A 383 -1.88 -0.59 -10.05
CA LYS A 383 -2.04 -1.12 -8.69
C LYS A 383 -0.82 -0.94 -7.78
N GLU A 384 0.16 -0.14 -8.20
CA GLU A 384 1.42 0.03 -7.46
C GLU A 384 1.15 0.50 -6.03
N GLY A 385 0.32 1.55 -5.88
CA GLY A 385 -0.08 2.10 -4.58
C GLY A 385 -0.78 1.08 -3.67
N ASP A 386 -1.64 0.24 -4.23
CA ASP A 386 -2.36 -0.80 -3.48
C ASP A 386 -1.40 -1.89 -3.01
N LEU A 387 -0.47 -2.33 -3.86
CA LEU A 387 0.56 -3.31 -3.51
C LEU A 387 1.50 -2.78 -2.43
N VAL A 388 1.88 -1.50 -2.48
CA VAL A 388 2.63 -0.84 -1.39
C VAL A 388 1.89 -0.97 -0.08
N ARG A 389 0.60 -0.65 -0.11
CA ARG A 389 -0.25 -0.63 1.08
C ARG A 389 -0.46 -2.03 1.65
N GLU A 390 -0.69 -3.03 0.80
CA GLU A 390 -0.84 -4.43 1.21
C GLU A 390 0.45 -4.96 1.82
N TRP A 391 1.59 -4.72 1.18
CA TRP A 391 2.89 -5.12 1.70
C TRP A 391 3.20 -4.44 3.05
N ARG A 392 2.95 -3.13 3.16
CA ARG A 392 3.07 -2.38 4.42
C ARG A 392 2.16 -2.97 5.51
N ASN A 393 0.90 -3.27 5.18
CA ASN A 393 -0.04 -3.84 6.13
C ASN A 393 0.38 -5.24 6.60
N LEU A 394 1.06 -6.00 5.76
CA LEU A 394 1.61 -7.31 6.14
C LEU A 394 2.70 -7.17 7.20
N ILE A 395 3.62 -6.20 7.04
CA ILE A 395 4.64 -5.89 8.05
C ILE A 395 3.97 -5.42 9.35
N ILE A 396 3.03 -4.49 9.25
CA ILE A 396 2.30 -3.99 10.42
C ILE A 396 1.58 -5.13 11.15
N LYS A 397 0.93 -6.05 10.43
CA LYS A 397 0.26 -7.21 11.02
C LYS A 397 1.24 -8.13 11.74
N ALA A 398 2.37 -8.46 11.11
CA ALA A 398 3.40 -9.29 11.72
C ALA A 398 4.00 -8.64 12.99
N LEU A 399 4.22 -7.32 12.94
CA LEU A 399 4.65 -6.52 14.08
C LEU A 399 3.63 -6.56 15.23
N THR A 400 2.36 -6.31 14.95
CA THR A 400 1.29 -6.32 15.96
C THR A 400 1.15 -7.71 16.60
N GLU A 401 1.09 -8.77 15.80
CA GLU A 401 1.02 -10.15 16.31
C GLU A 401 2.23 -10.52 17.18
N TRP A 402 3.39 -9.95 16.90
CA TRP A 402 4.58 -10.18 17.69
C TRP A 402 4.55 -9.41 19.03
N ILE A 403 4.22 -8.11 19.00
CA ILE A 403 4.08 -7.29 20.21
C ILE A 403 2.99 -7.86 21.14
N ASP A 404 1.87 -8.30 20.58
CA ASP A 404 0.79 -8.91 21.36
C ASP A 404 1.23 -10.23 22.02
N ARG A 405 1.98 -11.08 21.29
CA ARG A 405 2.54 -12.32 21.87
C ARG A 405 3.49 -12.04 23.02
N MET A 406 4.34 -11.03 22.88
CA MET A 406 5.27 -10.66 23.94
C MET A 406 4.55 -10.06 25.15
N TYR A 407 3.56 -9.21 24.92
CA TYR A 407 2.70 -8.71 26.00
C TYR A 407 1.99 -9.85 26.75
N LEU A 408 1.49 -10.87 26.04
CA LEU A 408 0.90 -12.05 26.69
C LEU A 408 1.92 -12.80 27.55
N THR A 409 3.17 -12.96 27.08
CA THR A 409 4.25 -13.54 27.87
C THR A 409 4.52 -12.72 29.13
N ASP A 410 4.67 -11.41 28.99
CA ASP A 410 4.94 -10.50 30.12
C ASP A 410 3.80 -10.49 31.13
N ARG A 411 2.57 -10.40 30.64
CA ARG A 411 1.36 -10.43 31.47
C ARG A 411 1.28 -11.73 32.26
N ASN A 412 1.53 -12.88 31.63
CA ASN A 412 1.49 -14.16 32.31
C ASN A 412 2.59 -14.23 33.39
N ALA A 413 3.81 -13.80 33.07
CA ALA A 413 4.93 -13.78 34.02
C ALA A 413 4.68 -12.84 35.21
N PHE A 414 4.11 -11.66 34.97
CA PHE A 414 3.75 -10.69 36.00
C PHE A 414 2.66 -11.25 36.91
N LEU A 415 1.61 -11.86 36.36
CA LEU A 415 0.50 -12.44 37.12
C LEU A 415 0.92 -13.68 37.92
N SER A 416 1.79 -14.52 37.37
CA SER A 416 2.31 -15.71 38.07
C SER A 416 3.45 -15.40 39.03
N ARG A 417 3.91 -14.14 39.09
CA ARG A 417 5.04 -13.69 39.92
C ARG A 417 6.32 -14.49 39.64
N ALA A 418 6.56 -14.83 38.37
CA ALA A 418 7.66 -15.69 37.94
C ALA A 418 9.04 -15.02 38.23
N PRO A 419 9.82 -15.50 39.22
CA PRO A 419 11.09 -14.87 39.58
C PRO A 419 12.15 -15.01 38.48
N GLU A 420 12.08 -16.06 37.67
CA GLU A 420 12.98 -16.30 36.54
C GLU A 420 12.81 -15.30 35.38
N SER A 421 11.75 -14.49 35.40
CA SER A 421 11.45 -13.50 34.37
C SER A 421 12.07 -12.12 34.66
N LEU A 422 12.61 -11.94 35.86
CA LEU A 422 13.41 -10.78 36.26
C LEU A 422 14.90 -11.13 36.22
N ASP A 423 15.73 -10.13 35.96
CA ASP A 423 17.19 -10.22 36.03
C ASP A 423 17.76 -8.91 36.59
N GLN A 424 19.06 -8.88 36.86
CA GLN A 424 19.80 -7.66 37.16
C GLN A 424 20.69 -7.28 35.97
N ASP A 425 20.69 -6.00 35.60
CA ASP A 425 21.64 -5.50 34.61
C ASP A 425 23.08 -5.37 35.17
N GLY A 426 24.01 -4.90 34.34
CA GLY A 426 25.40 -4.71 34.73
C GLY A 426 25.61 -3.71 35.88
N ASN A 427 24.60 -2.91 36.21
CA ASN A 427 24.58 -1.97 37.32
C ASN A 427 23.83 -2.52 38.55
N GLY A 428 23.37 -3.77 38.50
CA GLY A 428 22.60 -4.42 39.57
C GLY A 428 21.11 -4.08 39.56
N GLN A 429 20.62 -3.31 38.59
CA GLN A 429 19.23 -2.84 38.58
C GLN A 429 18.29 -3.94 38.08
N PHE A 430 17.12 -4.09 38.71
CA PHE A 430 16.13 -5.06 38.23
C PHE A 430 15.60 -4.69 36.85
N ARG A 431 15.50 -5.70 35.97
CA ARG A 431 15.02 -5.62 34.59
C ARG A 431 14.10 -6.77 34.25
N THR A 432 13.12 -6.54 33.39
CA THR A 432 12.41 -7.64 32.73
C THR A 432 13.28 -8.22 31.61
N LYS A 433 13.26 -9.55 31.45
CA LYS A 433 14.05 -10.22 30.40
C LYS A 433 13.57 -9.93 28.98
N THR A 434 12.32 -9.52 28.81
CA THR A 434 11.69 -9.31 27.51
C THR A 434 11.93 -7.91 26.93
N LEU A 435 12.29 -6.92 27.75
CA LEU A 435 12.53 -5.55 27.28
C LEU A 435 13.63 -5.47 26.20
N PRO A 436 14.82 -6.06 26.35
CA PRO A 436 15.84 -6.01 25.30
C PRO A 436 15.40 -6.72 24.01
N ASP A 437 14.65 -7.81 24.12
CA ASP A 437 14.11 -8.56 22.99
C ASP A 437 13.09 -7.74 22.19
N MET A 438 12.21 -6.99 22.89
CA MET A 438 11.30 -6.01 22.27
C MET A 438 12.03 -5.05 21.36
N TRP A 439 13.02 -4.36 21.89
CA TRP A 439 13.71 -3.31 21.16
C TRP A 439 14.58 -3.87 20.04
N ARG A 440 15.20 -5.04 20.24
CA ARG A 440 15.90 -5.76 19.17
C ARG A 440 14.96 -6.06 18.00
N MET A 441 13.76 -6.57 18.27
CA MET A 441 12.78 -6.88 17.23
C MET A 441 12.26 -5.60 16.52
N LEU A 442 11.98 -4.52 17.25
CA LEU A 442 11.60 -3.25 16.64
C LEU A 442 12.67 -2.73 15.68
N ARG A 443 13.95 -2.89 16.04
CA ARG A 443 15.08 -2.58 15.17
C ARG A 443 15.11 -3.48 13.93
N GLU A 444 14.96 -4.80 14.08
CA GLU A 444 14.93 -5.73 12.95
C GLU A 444 13.78 -5.40 11.97
N GLN A 445 12.60 -5.08 12.47
CA GLN A 445 11.46 -4.67 11.64
C GLN A 445 11.67 -3.30 10.97
N THR A 446 12.38 -2.38 11.64
CA THR A 446 12.78 -1.09 11.04
C THR A 446 13.73 -1.31 9.87
N LEU A 447 14.73 -2.19 10.03
CA LEU A 447 15.67 -2.53 8.96
C LEU A 447 14.96 -3.24 7.80
N ALA A 448 14.07 -4.20 8.08
CA ALA A 448 13.28 -4.90 7.07
C ALA A 448 12.35 -3.95 6.29
N ALA A 449 11.78 -2.95 6.95
CA ALA A 449 11.04 -1.89 6.27
C ALA A 449 11.98 -1.02 5.41
N GLY A 450 13.19 -0.74 5.89
CA GLY A 450 14.22 0.01 5.16
C GLY A 450 14.67 -0.66 3.86
N ASP A 451 14.70 -2.00 3.81
CA ASP A 451 14.99 -2.78 2.60
C ASP A 451 13.99 -2.52 1.45
N SER A 452 12.82 -1.95 1.76
CA SER A 452 11.86 -1.52 0.75
C SER A 452 12.34 -0.35 -0.11
N GLN A 453 13.36 0.39 0.34
CA GLN A 453 13.86 1.61 -0.29
C GLN A 453 12.77 2.66 -0.54
N ARG A 454 11.70 2.63 0.25
CA ARG A 454 10.55 3.53 0.14
C ARG A 454 10.18 4.15 1.47
N GLU A 455 10.29 5.48 1.52
CA GLU A 455 10.00 6.29 2.70
C GLU A 455 8.56 6.07 3.20
N ASP A 456 7.57 6.06 2.31
CA ASP A 456 6.14 5.95 2.68
C ASP A 456 5.76 4.62 3.36
N VAL A 457 6.49 3.54 3.07
CA VAL A 457 6.31 2.27 3.78
C VAL A 457 6.94 2.34 5.16
N VAL A 458 8.20 2.78 5.24
CA VAL A 458 8.93 2.87 6.50
C VAL A 458 8.19 3.77 7.47
N GLU A 459 7.79 4.97 7.03
CA GLU A 459 7.02 5.93 7.82
C GLU A 459 5.71 5.33 8.36
N GLY A 460 5.02 4.51 7.56
CA GLY A 460 3.81 3.83 8.02
C GLY A 460 4.08 2.71 9.03
N VAL A 461 5.18 1.98 8.90
CA VAL A 461 5.61 0.95 9.87
C VAL A 461 6.03 1.60 11.19
N ILE A 462 6.81 2.68 11.15
CA ILE A 462 7.26 3.41 12.35
C ILE A 462 6.06 4.02 13.09
N THR A 463 5.09 4.59 12.37
CA THR A 463 3.84 5.09 12.98
C THR A 463 3.07 3.97 13.72
N ALA A 464 3.06 2.75 13.16
CA ALA A 464 2.45 1.60 13.82
C ALA A 464 3.25 1.17 15.06
N MET A 465 4.59 1.23 15.03
CA MET A 465 5.43 0.98 16.19
C MET A 465 5.18 1.98 17.33
N PHE A 466 5.09 3.28 17.02
CA PHE A 466 4.72 4.30 18.03
C PHE A 466 3.37 3.98 18.69
N SER A 467 2.38 3.63 17.88
CA SER A 467 1.04 3.27 18.38
C SER A 467 1.10 2.03 19.28
N ALA A 468 1.88 1.02 18.90
CA ALA A 468 2.04 -0.20 19.69
C ALA A 468 2.78 0.05 21.02
N LEU A 469 3.81 0.89 21.03
CA LEU A 469 4.53 1.28 22.24
C LEU A 469 3.63 2.06 23.23
N LYS A 470 2.83 3.01 22.72
CA LYS A 470 1.84 3.74 23.54
C LYS A 470 0.77 2.81 24.11
N ASN A 471 0.24 1.89 23.31
CA ASN A 471 -0.72 0.88 23.78
C ASN A 471 -0.13 0.01 24.88
N ARG A 472 1.12 -0.44 24.72
CA ARG A 472 1.83 -1.23 25.74
C ARG A 472 1.98 -0.48 27.07
N GLN A 473 2.28 0.82 27.06
CA GLN A 473 2.34 1.64 28.29
C GLN A 473 0.97 1.65 29.03
N GLN A 474 -0.12 1.81 28.28
CA GLN A 474 -1.49 1.78 28.83
C GLN A 474 -1.87 0.39 29.37
N GLN A 475 -1.48 -0.67 28.66
CA GLN A 475 -1.71 -2.04 29.09
C GLN A 475 -0.98 -2.36 30.40
N TRP A 476 0.28 -1.93 30.54
CA TRP A 476 1.02 -2.06 31.80
C TRP A 476 0.39 -1.29 32.95
N THR A 477 0.01 -0.03 32.71
CA THR A 477 -0.69 0.79 33.72
C THR A 477 -1.94 0.09 34.25
N THR A 478 -2.78 -0.39 33.33
CA THR A 478 -4.02 -1.11 33.68
C THR A 478 -3.73 -2.39 34.45
N LEU A 479 -2.74 -3.17 34.01
CA LEU A 479 -2.38 -4.44 34.64
C LEU A 479 -1.83 -4.24 36.06
N ILE A 480 -1.03 -3.20 36.27
CA ILE A 480 -0.51 -2.82 37.59
C ILE A 480 -1.67 -2.39 38.50
N ASP A 481 -2.55 -1.52 38.02
CA ASP A 481 -3.71 -1.04 38.79
C ASP A 481 -4.63 -2.19 39.22
N ASP A 482 -4.93 -3.11 38.31
CA ASP A 482 -5.76 -4.27 38.58
C ASP A 482 -5.14 -5.15 39.69
N GLU A 483 -3.84 -5.42 39.63
CA GLU A 483 -3.17 -6.23 40.66
C GLU A 483 -3.03 -5.50 42.00
N VAL A 484 -2.65 -4.23 42.00
CA VAL A 484 -2.47 -3.43 43.23
C VAL A 484 -3.82 -3.18 43.91
N SER A 485 -4.91 -3.04 43.15
CA SER A 485 -6.25 -2.83 43.70
C SER A 485 -6.73 -3.99 44.60
N LYS A 486 -6.25 -5.21 44.37
CA LYS A 486 -6.58 -6.40 45.19
C LYS A 486 -6.12 -6.24 46.64
N PHE A 487 -5.04 -5.48 46.86
CA PHE A 487 -4.45 -5.25 48.18
C PHE A 487 -5.18 -4.17 48.99
N LYS A 488 -6.12 -3.42 48.39
CA LYS A 488 -6.93 -2.44 49.13
C LYS A 488 -7.81 -3.07 50.21
N ASN A 489 -8.25 -4.32 50.01
CA ASN A 489 -9.02 -5.11 50.97
C ASN A 489 -8.19 -6.28 51.49
N PHE A 490 -7.12 -5.99 52.22
CA PHE A 490 -6.14 -6.99 52.65
C PHE A 490 -6.77 -8.18 53.38
N THR A 491 -6.40 -9.38 52.91
CA THR A 491 -6.57 -10.68 53.54
C THR A 491 -5.18 -11.31 53.76
N PRO A 492 -4.97 -12.11 54.82
CA PRO A 492 -3.66 -12.70 55.13
C PRO A 492 -3.06 -13.54 53.99
N GLU A 493 -3.92 -14.15 53.17
CA GLU A 493 -3.56 -14.96 51.98
C GLU A 493 -2.91 -14.11 50.87
N LEU A 494 -3.20 -12.80 50.80
CA LEU A 494 -2.60 -11.89 49.81
C LEU A 494 -1.16 -11.52 50.14
N THR A 495 -0.66 -11.84 51.33
CA THR A 495 0.75 -11.59 51.71
C THR A 495 1.70 -12.52 50.95
N GLU A 496 1.20 -13.67 50.47
CA GLU A 496 1.98 -14.61 49.66
C GLU A 496 2.21 -14.01 48.26
N GLY A 497 3.48 -13.70 47.94
CA GLY A 497 3.87 -13.09 46.66
C GLY A 497 3.92 -11.55 46.64
N LEU A 498 3.74 -10.88 47.78
CA LEU A 498 3.86 -9.41 47.86
C LEU A 498 5.25 -8.91 47.48
N ASN A 499 6.31 -9.49 48.05
CA ASN A 499 7.69 -9.10 47.73
C ASN A 499 8.00 -9.30 46.24
N ALA A 500 7.49 -10.38 45.64
CA ALA A 500 7.66 -10.60 44.20
C ALA A 500 6.93 -9.53 43.38
N LEU A 501 5.69 -9.14 43.76
CA LEU A 501 4.99 -8.03 43.10
C LEU A 501 5.78 -6.71 43.25
N GLN A 502 6.32 -6.45 44.44
CA GLN A 502 7.18 -5.30 44.72
C GLN A 502 8.42 -5.28 43.82
N ASP A 503 9.14 -6.40 43.69
CA ASP A 503 10.29 -6.55 42.78
C ASP A 503 9.89 -6.28 41.32
N TRP A 504 8.73 -6.76 40.89
CA TRP A 504 8.18 -6.50 39.56
C TRP A 504 7.88 -5.00 39.33
N LEU A 505 7.32 -4.29 40.31
CA LEU A 505 7.05 -2.86 40.19
C LEU A 505 8.34 -2.05 40.05
N ILE A 506 9.39 -2.42 40.79
CA ILE A 506 10.73 -1.82 40.65
C ILE A 506 11.33 -2.13 39.27
N ALA A 507 11.26 -3.39 38.83
CA ALA A 507 11.77 -3.79 37.51
C ALA A 507 11.07 -3.02 36.37
N ILE A 508 9.74 -2.92 36.40
CA ILE A 508 8.97 -2.17 35.41
C ILE A 508 9.33 -0.69 35.44
N SER A 509 9.48 -0.11 36.63
CA SER A 509 9.85 1.30 36.78
C SER A 509 11.24 1.58 36.21
N ASN A 510 12.23 0.74 36.53
CA ASN A 510 13.56 0.80 35.94
C ASN A 510 13.51 0.69 34.42
N ASP A 511 12.76 -0.27 33.89
CA ASP A 511 12.64 -0.55 32.45
C ASP A 511 12.12 0.65 31.67
N GLN A 512 11.18 1.39 32.24
CA GLN A 512 10.69 2.61 31.61
C GLN A 512 11.78 3.68 31.56
N ILE A 513 12.57 3.85 32.63
CA ILE A 513 13.70 4.79 32.63
C ILE A 513 14.77 4.37 31.64
N ALA A 514 15.11 3.07 31.51
CA ALA A 514 16.06 2.61 30.50
C ALA A 514 15.59 2.88 29.05
N CYS A 515 14.28 3.04 28.82
CA CYS A 515 13.79 3.44 27.51
C CYS A 515 14.18 4.88 27.15
N ILE A 516 14.38 5.76 28.14
CA ILE A 516 14.58 7.21 27.94
C ILE A 516 15.91 7.73 28.50
N ASP A 517 16.65 6.93 29.26
CA ASP A 517 17.92 7.32 29.85
C ASP A 517 19.05 7.21 28.83
N ASP A 518 19.50 8.36 28.35
CA ASP A 518 20.67 8.49 27.48
C ASP A 518 21.99 8.55 28.27
N GLY A 519 21.95 8.45 29.60
CA GLY A 519 23.12 8.49 30.47
C GLY A 519 23.98 9.74 30.25
N ALA A 520 25.30 9.56 30.25
CA ALA A 520 26.25 10.64 29.95
C ALA A 520 26.23 11.10 28.48
N ALA A 521 25.55 10.37 27.57
CA ALA A 521 25.47 10.73 26.15
C ALA A 521 24.70 12.04 25.92
N ALA A 522 23.76 12.38 26.81
CA ALA A 522 23.02 13.63 26.76
C ALA A 522 23.91 14.89 26.85
N ASN A 523 25.11 14.75 27.44
CA ASN A 523 26.08 15.83 27.64
C ASN A 523 27.39 15.61 26.86
N ALA A 524 27.48 14.56 26.04
CA ALA A 524 28.70 14.21 25.31
C ALA A 524 28.77 14.94 23.95
N SER A 525 29.94 15.46 23.60
CA SER A 525 30.23 15.96 22.25
C SER A 525 30.17 14.82 21.22
N SER A 526 29.86 15.15 19.96
CA SER A 526 29.58 14.20 18.87
C SER A 526 30.63 13.12 18.59
N GLU A 527 31.85 13.26 19.12
CA GLU A 527 32.95 12.30 18.95
C GLU A 527 32.96 11.16 20.00
N ASP A 528 32.30 11.32 21.16
CA ASP A 528 32.29 10.34 22.27
C ASP A 528 31.05 9.42 22.31
N LEU A 529 30.12 9.58 21.36
CA LEU A 529 28.84 8.85 21.28
C LEU A 529 28.99 7.33 21.06
N SER A 530 30.18 6.85 20.67
CA SER A 530 30.42 5.42 20.41
C SER A 530 30.51 4.57 21.68
N VAL A 531 30.67 5.17 22.86
CA VAL A 531 30.89 4.47 24.15
C VAL A 531 29.75 4.72 25.15
N ALA A 532 28.90 5.73 24.94
CA ALA A 532 27.85 6.10 25.87
C ALA A 532 26.56 5.27 25.66
N GLN A 533 25.96 4.80 26.76
CA GLN A 533 24.73 4.01 26.75
C GLN A 533 23.53 4.91 26.44
N LEU A 534 23.11 4.94 25.18
CA LEU A 534 21.87 5.60 24.75
C LEU A 534 20.64 4.84 25.25
N GLY A 535 19.55 5.56 25.55
CA GLY A 535 18.26 4.98 25.87
C GLY A 535 17.66 4.29 24.65
N TYR A 536 16.77 3.31 24.88
CA TYR A 536 16.20 2.55 23.76
C TYR A 536 15.43 3.42 22.76
N LEU A 537 14.72 4.45 23.23
CA LEU A 537 13.95 5.34 22.38
C LEU A 537 14.85 6.19 21.46
N THR A 538 16.00 6.64 21.97
CA THR A 538 16.99 7.39 21.19
C THR A 538 17.67 6.49 20.15
N ARG A 539 17.98 5.23 20.50
CA ARG A 539 18.47 4.24 19.53
C ARG A 539 17.46 3.98 18.42
N PHE A 540 16.19 3.76 18.80
CA PHE A 540 15.11 3.57 17.85
C PHE A 540 14.97 4.74 16.88
N LYS A 541 15.02 5.98 17.39
CA LYS A 541 15.07 7.19 16.56
C LYS A 541 16.21 7.15 15.56
N ASN A 542 17.41 6.83 16.01
CA ASN A 542 18.59 6.74 15.15
C ASN A 542 18.49 5.63 14.10
N ASP A 543 17.87 4.49 14.45
CA ASP A 543 17.70 3.35 13.54
C ASP A 543 16.77 3.68 12.36
N TYR A 544 15.67 4.41 12.57
CA TYR A 544 14.74 4.72 11.47
C TYR A 544 15.05 6.03 10.72
N THR A 545 15.79 6.96 11.33
CA THR A 545 16.11 8.28 10.73
C THR A 545 16.66 8.21 9.30
N PRO A 546 17.57 7.27 8.94
CA PRO A 546 18.11 7.18 7.58
C PRO A 546 17.09 6.80 6.50
N PHE A 547 15.92 6.29 6.88
CA PHE A 547 14.95 5.65 5.99
C PHE A 547 13.64 6.44 5.82
N VAL A 548 13.52 7.59 6.49
CA VAL A 548 12.29 8.41 6.49
C VAL A 548 12.57 9.81 6.00
N SER A 549 11.52 10.51 5.56
CA SER A 549 11.66 11.89 5.09
C SER A 549 11.97 12.85 6.25
N GLN A 550 12.68 13.95 5.93
CA GLN A 550 12.93 15.02 6.92
C GLN A 550 11.62 15.63 7.46
N LYS A 551 10.57 15.64 6.64
CA LYS A 551 9.24 16.11 7.04
C LYS A 551 8.65 15.19 8.11
N TYR A 552 8.69 13.88 7.90
CA TYR A 552 8.18 12.91 8.86
C TYR A 552 8.90 13.00 10.22
N LEU A 553 10.20 13.28 10.24
CA LEU A 553 10.95 13.49 11.49
C LEU A 553 10.44 14.70 12.31
N VAL A 554 10.00 15.76 11.62
CA VAL A 554 9.39 16.92 12.28
C VAL A 554 8.00 16.57 12.80
N ASP A 555 7.20 15.90 11.98
CA ASP A 555 5.82 15.53 12.32
C ASP A 555 5.77 14.52 13.49
N THR A 556 6.73 13.61 13.58
CA THR A 556 6.81 12.58 14.65
C THR A 556 7.55 13.03 15.91
N SER A 557 8.10 14.25 15.95
CA SER A 557 8.77 14.77 17.15
C SER A 557 7.83 14.81 18.35
N ALA A 558 6.58 15.21 18.14
CA ALA A 558 5.56 15.24 19.19
C ALA A 558 5.18 13.83 19.67
N ASP A 559 5.20 12.83 18.78
CA ASP A 559 4.93 11.44 19.15
C ASP A 559 6.07 10.83 20.00
N LEU A 560 7.33 11.18 19.69
CA LEU A 560 8.49 10.83 20.50
C LEU A 560 8.43 11.45 21.89
N GLU A 561 8.12 12.75 21.98
CA GLU A 561 7.96 13.46 23.26
C GLU A 561 6.84 12.85 24.09
N ALA A 562 5.66 12.62 23.49
CA ALA A 562 4.54 11.97 24.18
C ALA A 562 4.88 10.55 24.67
N LEU A 563 5.67 9.79 23.90
CA LEU A 563 6.10 8.46 24.33
C LEU A 563 7.13 8.53 25.48
N ARG A 564 8.04 9.51 25.44
CA ARG A 564 9.00 9.79 26.51
C ARG A 564 8.28 10.14 27.81
N ASP A 565 7.31 11.05 27.75
CA ASP A 565 6.48 11.43 28.89
C ASP A 565 5.73 10.21 29.44
N GLY A 566 5.13 9.39 28.57
CA GLY A 566 4.47 8.14 28.97
C GLY A 566 5.39 7.14 29.69
N TYR A 567 6.69 7.10 29.38
CA TYR A 567 7.66 6.29 30.12
C TYR A 567 7.92 6.86 31.53
N VAL A 568 8.04 8.18 31.67
CA VAL A 568 8.17 8.83 32.99
C VAL A 568 6.93 8.59 33.83
N ASP A 569 5.74 8.76 33.24
CA ASP A 569 4.46 8.57 33.91
C ASP A 569 4.29 7.13 34.41
N LEU A 570 4.54 6.12 33.55
CA LEU A 570 4.44 4.72 33.97
C LEU A 570 5.50 4.35 35.02
N SER A 571 6.71 4.90 34.92
CA SER A 571 7.77 4.70 35.91
C SER A 571 7.37 5.20 37.31
N THR A 572 6.90 6.45 37.37
CA THR A 572 6.46 7.11 38.60
C THR A 572 5.19 6.47 39.16
N HIS A 573 4.23 6.11 38.31
CA HIS A 573 3.03 5.36 38.68
C HIS A 573 3.38 4.01 39.33
N SER A 574 4.32 3.26 38.75
CA SER A 574 4.77 1.97 39.30
C SER A 574 5.37 2.13 40.71
N LEU A 575 6.15 3.21 40.94
CA LEU A 575 6.67 3.53 42.27
C LEU A 575 5.58 3.96 43.24
N SER A 576 4.62 4.78 42.81
CA SER A 576 3.50 5.19 43.65
C SER A 576 2.65 3.99 44.06
N CYS A 577 2.41 3.04 43.15
CA CYS A 577 1.78 1.75 43.43
C CYS A 577 2.58 0.92 44.44
N PHE A 578 3.90 0.85 44.29
CA PHE A 578 4.80 0.17 45.23
C PHE A 578 4.68 0.77 46.64
N VAL A 579 4.74 2.10 46.75
CA VAL A 579 4.57 2.82 48.03
C VAL A 579 3.19 2.56 48.62
N SER A 580 2.13 2.63 47.81
CA SER A 580 0.76 2.35 48.26
C SER A 580 0.61 0.92 48.84
N LEU A 581 1.34 -0.07 48.32
CA LEU A 581 1.34 -1.43 48.87
C LEU A 581 1.96 -1.47 50.27
N ILE A 582 3.09 -0.80 50.51
CA ILE A 582 3.72 -0.70 51.83
C ILE A 582 2.70 -0.16 52.86
N PHE A 583 1.99 0.91 52.52
CA PHE A 583 1.00 1.51 53.42
C PHE A 583 -0.23 0.63 53.64
N SER A 584 -0.67 -0.08 52.60
CA SER A 584 -1.88 -0.92 52.66
C SER A 584 -1.66 -2.22 53.43
N VAL A 585 -0.41 -2.71 53.47
CA VAL A 585 -0.04 -3.97 54.11
C VAL A 585 0.67 -3.73 55.44
N ASP A 586 1.88 -3.17 55.41
CA ASP A 586 2.78 -3.13 56.57
C ASP A 586 2.37 -2.09 57.60
N PHE A 587 1.85 -0.95 57.16
CA PHE A 587 1.41 0.12 58.06
C PHE A 587 -0.06 0.06 58.44
N ARG A 588 -0.82 -0.91 57.91
CA ARG A 588 -2.21 -1.17 58.31
C ARG A 588 -2.42 -1.26 59.85
N PRO A 589 -1.55 -1.93 60.64
CA PRO A 589 -1.72 -1.97 62.10
C PRO A 589 -1.32 -0.66 62.80
N VAL A 590 -0.38 0.12 62.26
CA VAL A 590 0.17 1.30 62.93
C VAL A 590 -0.61 2.58 62.60
N LEU A 591 -1.11 2.73 61.38
CA LEU A 591 -1.84 3.93 60.94
C LEU A 591 -3.07 4.27 61.81
N PRO A 592 -3.93 3.31 62.21
CA PRO A 592 -5.09 3.61 63.05
C PRO A 592 -4.73 4.14 64.42
N ASP A 593 -3.50 3.87 64.90
CA ASP A 593 -3.04 4.27 66.24
C ASP A 593 -2.59 5.74 66.29
N LEU A 594 -2.38 6.37 65.13
CA LEU A 594 -2.06 7.80 65.03
C LEU A 594 -3.21 8.65 65.59
N PHE A 595 -2.85 9.66 66.39
CA PHE A 595 -3.76 10.57 67.09
C PHE A 595 -4.72 9.93 68.10
N ILE A 596 -4.65 8.63 68.35
CA ILE A 596 -5.42 7.98 69.42
C ILE A 596 -4.79 8.32 70.77
N PRO A 597 -5.50 8.95 71.73
CA PRO A 597 -4.89 9.41 72.98
C PRO A 597 -4.24 8.33 73.84
N SER A 598 -4.76 7.09 73.82
CA SER A 598 -4.18 5.99 74.60
C SER A 598 -2.87 5.43 74.02
N LYS A 599 -2.61 5.66 72.73
CA LYS A 599 -1.48 5.05 72.01
C LYS A 599 -0.48 6.09 71.52
N TRP A 600 -0.91 7.08 70.74
CA TRP A 600 -0.03 8.01 70.02
C TRP A 600 0.92 8.81 70.92
N TYR A 601 0.48 9.22 72.13
CA TYR A 601 1.35 9.95 73.07
C TYR A 601 2.40 9.07 73.75
N ASN A 602 2.13 7.76 73.89
CA ASN A 602 2.99 6.83 74.63
C ASN A 602 3.87 5.97 73.71
N GLU A 603 3.48 5.84 72.45
CA GLU A 603 4.17 5.04 71.44
C GLU A 603 4.88 5.91 70.41
N TYR A 604 5.98 5.40 69.85
CA TYR A 604 6.73 6.05 68.78
C TYR A 604 6.26 5.53 67.41
N ALA A 605 4.98 5.75 67.08
CA ALA A 605 4.37 5.22 65.86
C ALA A 605 5.08 5.70 64.58
N VAL A 606 5.40 6.99 64.48
CA VAL A 606 6.15 7.54 63.33
C VAL A 606 7.57 6.98 63.25
N LYS A 607 8.26 6.80 64.39
CA LYS A 607 9.59 6.16 64.40
C LYS A 607 9.56 4.72 63.85
N ARG A 608 8.51 3.94 64.16
CA ARG A 608 8.34 2.60 63.58
C ARG A 608 8.17 2.66 62.06
N ILE A 609 7.34 3.59 61.56
CA ILE A 609 7.14 3.81 60.13
C ILE A 609 8.46 4.18 59.45
N ILE A 610 9.22 5.12 60.02
CA ILE A 610 10.52 5.55 59.48
C ILE A 610 11.56 4.41 59.50
N SER A 611 11.60 3.57 60.54
CA SER A 611 12.47 2.38 60.56
C SER A 611 12.16 1.45 59.40
N THR A 612 10.88 1.21 59.11
CA THR A 612 10.48 0.38 57.96
C THR A 612 10.81 1.05 56.62
N PHE A 613 10.73 2.38 56.52
CA PHE A 613 11.22 3.09 55.33
C PHE A 613 12.72 2.91 55.13
N GLU A 614 13.52 2.93 56.20
CA GLU A 614 14.96 2.66 56.13
C GLU A 614 15.21 1.25 55.58
N ASP A 615 14.47 0.25 56.05
CA ASP A 615 14.59 -1.13 55.56
C ASP A 615 14.28 -1.22 54.06
N TYR A 616 13.14 -0.68 53.61
CA TYR A 616 12.76 -0.68 52.19
C TYR A 616 13.77 0.06 51.30
N VAL A 617 14.25 1.23 51.73
CA VAL A 617 15.24 1.97 50.94
C VAL A 617 16.57 1.22 50.88
N ASN A 618 16.99 0.59 51.99
CA ASN A 618 18.20 -0.22 52.01
C ASN A 618 18.09 -1.44 51.08
N ASP A 619 16.94 -2.13 51.10
CA ASP A 619 16.70 -3.34 50.31
C ASP A 619 16.64 -3.07 48.80
N TYR A 620 16.07 -1.92 48.40
CA TYR A 620 15.83 -1.60 46.99
C TYR A 620 16.82 -0.60 46.35
N SER A 621 17.60 0.15 47.14
CA SER A 621 18.50 1.19 46.60
C SER A 621 19.54 0.68 45.59
N SER A 622 20.02 -0.56 45.75
CA SER A 622 21.02 -1.16 44.86
C SER A 622 20.42 -1.70 43.56
N VAL A 623 19.12 -2.01 43.56
CA VAL A 623 18.40 -2.60 42.43
C VAL A 623 17.50 -1.58 41.70
N LEU A 624 17.38 -0.36 42.23
CA LEU A 624 16.63 0.75 41.66
C LEU A 624 17.54 1.66 40.84
N HIS A 625 17.01 2.26 39.77
CA HIS A 625 17.72 3.26 39.00
C HIS A 625 18.07 4.50 39.85
N PRO A 626 19.30 5.06 39.80
CA PRO A 626 19.71 6.19 40.64
C PRO A 626 18.80 7.41 40.54
N SER A 627 18.29 7.72 39.34
CA SER A 627 17.35 8.84 39.15
C SER A 627 15.99 8.65 39.82
N LEU A 628 15.63 7.41 40.15
CA LEU A 628 14.36 7.06 40.78
C LEU A 628 14.45 7.06 42.30
N LEU A 629 15.64 7.05 42.90
CA LEU A 629 15.80 6.98 44.35
C LEU A 629 15.18 8.21 45.05
N GLU A 630 15.48 9.42 44.57
CA GLU A 630 14.91 10.64 45.15
C GLU A 630 13.39 10.72 44.93
N ILE A 631 12.90 10.26 43.78
CA ILE A 631 11.47 10.17 43.47
C ILE A 631 10.77 9.17 44.40
N PHE A 632 11.38 8.01 44.64
CA PHE A 632 10.85 7.01 45.56
C PHE A 632 10.76 7.56 46.99
N VAL A 633 11.79 8.27 47.45
CA VAL A 633 11.78 8.93 48.77
C VAL A 633 10.70 10.02 48.85
N GLU A 634 10.51 10.79 47.78
CA GLU A 634 9.44 11.79 47.70
C GLU A 634 8.05 11.13 47.77
N GLU A 635 7.79 10.06 47.00
CA GLU A 635 6.52 9.33 47.03
C GLU A 635 6.24 8.72 48.42
N LEU A 636 7.25 8.15 49.09
CA LEU A 636 7.12 7.69 50.49
C LEU A 636 6.71 8.83 51.43
N SER A 637 7.26 10.03 51.21
CA SER A 637 6.96 11.22 52.02
C SER A 637 5.56 11.75 51.78
N ASP A 638 5.15 11.83 50.52
CA ASP A 638 3.82 12.28 50.11
C ASP A 638 2.75 11.34 50.65
N GLU A 639 2.89 10.02 50.47
CA GLU A 639 1.92 9.04 50.98
C GLU A 639 1.89 9.04 52.52
N LEU A 640 3.04 9.17 53.19
CA LEU A 640 3.08 9.32 54.66
C LEU A 640 2.29 10.54 55.11
N LEU A 641 2.53 11.69 54.49
CA LEU A 641 1.86 12.94 54.83
C LEU A 641 0.35 12.83 54.60
N ILE A 642 -0.08 12.27 53.48
CA ILE A 642 -1.50 12.06 53.16
C ILE A 642 -2.16 11.16 54.21
N ARG A 643 -1.55 10.03 54.56
CA ARG A 643 -2.09 9.09 55.56
C ARG A 643 -2.07 9.66 56.95
N TYR A 644 -1.00 10.37 57.33
CA TYR A 644 -0.86 11.06 58.60
C TYR A 644 -1.97 12.09 58.79
N LEU A 645 -2.21 12.98 57.83
CA LEU A 645 -3.30 13.96 57.88
C LEU A 645 -4.68 13.30 57.85
N SER A 646 -4.83 12.18 57.14
CA SER A 646 -6.11 11.45 57.05
C SER A 646 -6.50 10.78 58.36
N SER A 647 -5.54 10.42 59.23
CA SER A 647 -5.80 9.77 60.53
C SER A 647 -6.68 10.61 61.45
N ILE A 648 -6.77 11.93 61.27
CA ILE A 648 -7.64 12.79 62.08
C ILE A 648 -9.14 12.49 61.90
N ARG A 649 -9.50 11.82 60.81
CA ARG A 649 -10.89 11.44 60.52
C ARG A 649 -11.37 10.25 61.35
N ASN A 650 -10.48 9.58 62.07
CA ASN A 650 -10.87 8.51 62.98
C ASN A 650 -11.73 9.08 64.12
N LYS A 651 -12.93 8.51 64.31
CA LYS A 651 -13.94 9.04 65.26
C LYS A 651 -13.49 9.02 66.71
N THR A 652 -12.48 8.21 67.05
CA THR A 652 -11.91 8.12 68.40
C THR A 652 -10.88 9.20 68.70
N VAL A 653 -10.45 9.97 67.69
CA VAL A 653 -9.44 11.03 67.85
C VAL A 653 -10.04 12.22 68.57
N LYS A 654 -9.43 12.59 69.69
CA LYS A 654 -9.78 13.75 70.49
C LYS A 654 -8.54 14.44 71.03
N PHE A 655 -8.42 15.73 70.77
CA PHE A 655 -7.35 16.58 71.29
C PHE A 655 -7.90 17.45 72.41
N ARG A 656 -7.30 17.33 73.60
CA ARG A 656 -7.57 18.25 74.70
C ARG A 656 -6.47 19.28 74.77
N ARG A 657 -6.83 20.53 75.04
CA ARG A 657 -5.84 21.62 75.17
C ARG A 657 -4.84 21.45 76.31
N THR A 658 -5.15 20.57 77.27
CA THR A 658 -4.23 20.20 78.34
C THR A 658 -3.21 19.14 77.92
N ASP A 659 -3.45 18.43 76.81
CA ASP A 659 -2.57 17.37 76.32
C ASP A 659 -1.46 18.01 75.45
N PRO A 660 -0.20 17.54 75.53
CA PRO A 660 0.95 18.14 74.82
C PRO A 660 1.00 17.69 73.35
N PHE A 661 -0.10 17.86 72.61
CA PHE A 661 -0.17 17.40 71.22
C PHE A 661 0.73 18.19 70.28
N ALA A 662 0.94 19.49 70.51
CA ALA A 662 1.79 20.33 69.66
C ALA A 662 3.26 19.88 69.72
N GLU A 663 3.75 19.58 70.92
CA GLU A 663 5.07 18.99 71.14
C GLU A 663 5.16 17.61 70.48
N LYS A 664 4.10 16.79 70.56
CA LYS A 664 4.09 15.47 69.94
C LYS A 664 4.09 15.53 68.41
N PHE A 665 3.31 16.43 67.79
CA PHE A 665 3.39 16.71 66.35
C PHE A 665 4.79 17.16 65.94
N ARG A 666 5.43 18.03 66.73
CA ARG A 666 6.80 18.47 66.48
C ARG A 666 7.79 17.29 66.54
N GLU A 667 7.67 16.41 67.52
CA GLU A 667 8.49 15.19 67.64
C GLU A 667 8.35 14.28 66.42
N ASP A 668 7.10 14.03 65.98
CA ASP A 668 6.79 13.24 64.80
C ASP A 668 7.42 13.85 63.52
N ILE A 669 7.26 15.16 63.31
CA ILE A 669 7.84 15.88 62.16
C ILE A 669 9.38 15.80 62.19
N LEU A 670 10.00 16.04 63.34
CA LEU A 670 11.46 15.98 63.47
C LEU A 670 11.98 14.58 63.16
N THR A 671 11.28 13.54 63.60
CA THR A 671 11.61 12.14 63.30
C THR A 671 11.53 11.86 61.79
N ALA A 672 10.47 12.32 61.12
CA ALA A 672 10.34 12.18 59.67
C ALA A 672 11.42 12.97 58.92
N PHE A 673 11.72 14.20 59.34
CA PHE A 673 12.70 15.06 58.70
C PHE A 673 14.15 14.59 58.91
N GLU A 674 14.45 13.88 59.99
CA GLU A 674 15.77 13.25 60.19
C GLU A 674 16.06 12.20 59.10
N PHE A 675 15.05 11.45 58.67
CA PHE A 675 15.18 10.49 57.58
C PHE A 675 15.18 11.18 56.21
N PHE A 676 14.16 11.98 55.90
CA PHE A 676 14.05 12.63 54.57
C PHE A 676 15.19 13.62 54.33
N GLY A 677 15.73 14.26 55.37
CA GLY A 677 16.87 15.17 55.28
C GLY A 677 18.17 14.53 54.79
N ARG A 678 18.26 13.19 54.74
CA ARG A 678 19.38 12.47 54.11
C ARG A 678 19.40 12.63 52.58
N TYR A 679 18.30 13.08 51.99
CA TYR A 679 18.12 13.31 50.55
C TYR A 679 17.89 14.80 50.28
N PRO A 680 18.95 15.65 50.28
CA PRO A 680 18.80 17.10 50.34
C PRO A 680 18.15 17.73 49.11
N GLY A 681 18.21 17.09 47.94
CA GLY A 681 17.55 17.54 46.70
C GLY A 681 16.03 17.57 46.88
N SER A 682 15.41 16.39 46.90
CA SER A 682 13.97 16.25 47.17
C SER A 682 13.54 16.87 48.51
N PHE A 683 14.35 16.78 49.59
CA PHE A 683 13.95 17.31 50.89
C PHE A 683 13.64 18.82 50.88
N ASN A 684 14.55 19.62 50.31
CA ASN A 684 14.42 21.08 50.37
C ASN A 684 13.46 21.62 49.32
N GLU A 685 13.43 21.02 48.13
CA GLU A 685 12.67 21.51 46.98
C GLU A 685 11.20 21.06 47.03
N THR A 686 10.92 19.82 47.43
CA THR A 686 9.57 19.23 47.33
C THR A 686 8.99 18.83 48.68
N ILE A 687 9.68 18.00 49.46
CA ILE A 687 9.15 17.40 50.69
C ILE A 687 8.86 18.45 51.76
N LYS A 688 9.86 19.23 52.19
CA LYS A 688 9.72 20.18 53.30
C LYS A 688 8.64 21.25 53.06
N PRO A 689 8.49 21.84 51.84
CA PRO A 689 7.35 22.70 51.52
C PRO A 689 5.99 22.02 51.69
N LYS A 690 5.82 20.77 51.22
CA LYS A 690 4.55 20.03 51.34
C LYS A 690 4.18 19.77 52.80
N TRP A 691 5.15 19.42 53.65
CA TRP A 691 4.92 19.14 55.09
C TRP A 691 4.51 20.37 55.93
N LYS A 692 4.59 21.59 55.41
CA LYS A 692 4.08 22.80 56.09
C LYS A 692 2.59 22.71 56.44
N VAL A 693 1.82 21.88 55.75
CA VAL A 693 0.39 21.64 56.07
C VAL A 693 0.17 21.09 57.48
N VAL A 694 1.17 20.41 58.07
CA VAL A 694 1.07 19.90 59.46
C VAL A 694 1.11 21.05 60.45
N ASP A 695 1.84 22.14 60.18
CA ASP A 695 1.81 23.36 60.99
C ASP A 695 0.40 23.98 60.99
N TYR A 696 -0.23 24.06 59.82
CA TYR A 696 -1.62 24.53 59.71
C TYR A 696 -2.61 23.64 60.47
N LEU A 697 -2.40 22.32 60.47
CA LEU A 697 -3.18 21.39 61.29
C LEU A 697 -3.04 21.74 62.79
N VAL A 698 -1.82 21.92 63.29
CA VAL A 698 -1.57 22.27 64.69
C VAL A 698 -2.20 23.63 65.03
N ARG A 699 -2.03 24.64 64.17
CA ARG A 699 -2.65 25.97 64.33
C ARG A 699 -4.18 25.87 64.44
N LEU A 700 -4.83 25.04 63.62
CA LEU A 700 -6.28 24.82 63.70
C LEU A 700 -6.72 24.14 65.01
N LEU A 701 -5.86 23.31 65.62
CA LEU A 701 -6.14 22.66 66.90
C LEU A 701 -5.90 23.60 68.10
N GLU A 702 -4.86 24.43 68.05
CA GLU A 702 -4.51 25.35 69.14
C GLU A 702 -5.37 26.63 69.16
N ALA A 703 -5.72 27.15 67.98
CA ALA A 703 -6.36 28.47 67.84
C ALA A 703 -7.58 28.64 68.74
N ASP A 704 -7.70 29.82 69.33
CA ASP A 704 -8.89 30.22 70.09
C ASP A 704 -10.12 30.29 69.20
N LYS A 705 -11.29 30.06 69.80
CA LYS A 705 -12.58 29.99 69.08
C LYS A 705 -12.82 31.20 68.17
N ALA A 706 -12.34 32.38 68.55
CA ALA A 706 -12.44 33.61 67.77
C ALA A 706 -11.52 33.62 66.52
N ASN A 707 -10.37 32.96 66.59
CA ASN A 707 -9.30 33.02 65.59
C ASN A 707 -9.29 31.82 64.63
N VAL A 708 -10.06 30.76 64.90
CA VAL A 708 -10.15 29.58 64.02
C VAL A 708 -10.51 29.94 62.58
N VAL A 709 -11.34 30.97 62.39
CA VAL A 709 -11.76 31.44 61.05
C VAL A 709 -10.60 32.05 60.27
N ASP A 710 -9.74 32.82 60.94
CA ASP A 710 -8.58 33.45 60.32
C ASP A 710 -7.53 32.39 59.94
N VAL A 711 -7.29 31.42 60.83
CA VAL A 711 -6.38 30.29 60.52
C VAL A 711 -6.89 29.46 59.34
N TYR A 712 -8.20 29.21 59.26
CA TYR A 712 -8.78 28.55 58.09
C TYR A 712 -8.56 29.38 56.81
N GLN A 713 -8.77 30.69 56.88
CA GLN A 713 -8.59 31.57 55.73
C GLN A 713 -7.13 31.56 55.24
N ASP A 714 -6.16 31.71 56.14
CA ASP A 714 -4.73 31.62 55.82
C ASP A 714 -4.41 30.27 55.15
N PHE A 715 -4.88 29.17 55.73
CA PHE A 715 -4.63 27.84 55.17
C PHE A 715 -5.26 27.69 53.78
N LYS A 716 -6.48 28.21 53.58
CA LYS A 716 -7.16 28.16 52.29
C LYS A 716 -6.48 29.02 51.23
N MET A 717 -5.84 30.12 51.62
CA MET A 717 -5.06 30.99 50.71
C MET A 717 -3.77 30.30 50.25
N ASP A 718 -3.06 29.64 51.16
CA ASP A 718 -1.81 28.92 50.83
C ASP A 718 -2.08 27.60 50.10
N PHE A 719 -3.20 26.94 50.39
CA PHE A 719 -3.59 25.64 49.82
C PHE A 719 -5.03 25.73 49.29
N TRP A 720 -5.15 26.21 48.05
CA TRP A 720 -6.44 26.53 47.42
C TRP A 720 -7.38 25.32 47.30
N ASP A 721 -6.85 24.10 47.23
CA ASP A 721 -7.55 22.82 47.12
C ASP A 721 -7.91 22.19 48.48
N LEU A 722 -7.63 22.89 49.59
CA LEU A 722 -8.02 22.47 50.95
C LEU A 722 -9.51 22.11 51.03
N GLN A 723 -9.78 20.86 51.45
CA GLN A 723 -11.13 20.33 51.56
C GLN A 723 -11.79 20.72 52.90
N LEU A 724 -12.98 21.30 52.79
CA LEU A 724 -13.77 21.70 53.97
C LEU A 724 -14.22 20.50 54.82
N SER A 725 -14.41 19.32 54.22
CA SER A 725 -14.71 18.07 54.93
C SER A 725 -13.58 17.63 55.87
N TRP A 726 -12.34 17.80 55.42
CA TRP A 726 -11.17 17.52 56.25
C TRP A 726 -11.07 18.53 57.40
N VAL A 727 -11.21 19.83 57.13
CA VAL A 727 -11.25 20.88 58.18
C VAL A 727 -12.36 20.62 59.20
N GLU A 728 -13.55 20.21 58.74
CA GLU A 728 -14.65 19.81 59.63
C GLU A 728 -14.23 18.66 60.57
N SER A 729 -13.49 17.68 60.08
CA SER A 729 -12.97 16.57 60.90
C SER A 729 -11.95 17.05 61.93
N VAL A 730 -11.07 17.98 61.57
CA VAL A 730 -10.11 18.62 62.50
C VAL A 730 -10.86 19.38 63.61
N LEU A 731 -11.86 20.20 63.28
CA LEU A 731 -12.59 20.95 64.31
C LEU A 731 -13.36 20.01 65.23
N ARG A 732 -13.93 18.93 64.70
CA ARG A 732 -14.67 17.93 65.48
C ARG A 732 -13.78 17.11 66.42
N SER A 733 -12.48 17.01 66.16
CA SER A 733 -11.55 16.30 67.07
C SER A 733 -11.14 17.16 68.27
N ARG A 734 -11.42 18.47 68.29
CA ARG A 734 -11.20 19.33 69.46
C ARG A 734 -12.13 18.96 70.63
N ASP A 735 -11.64 19.14 71.85
CA ASP A 735 -12.42 18.97 73.09
C ASP A 735 -13.44 20.10 73.30
N ASP A 736 -13.10 21.32 72.87
CA ASP A 736 -13.93 22.53 72.99
C ASP A 736 -14.85 22.79 71.79
N PHE A 737 -15.07 21.79 70.93
CA PHE A 737 -15.83 21.91 69.69
C PHE A 737 -17.29 22.33 69.93
N GLU A 738 -17.73 23.34 69.17
CA GLU A 738 -19.12 23.80 69.11
C GLU A 738 -19.60 23.90 67.66
N ARG A 739 -20.90 23.67 67.43
CA ARG A 739 -21.49 23.79 66.08
C ARG A 739 -21.36 25.20 65.50
N SER A 740 -21.34 26.22 66.34
CA SER A 740 -21.12 27.63 65.98
C SER A 740 -19.78 27.87 65.29
N MET A 741 -18.71 27.23 65.78
CA MET A 741 -17.36 27.31 65.22
C MET A 741 -17.32 26.79 63.78
N LEU A 742 -17.90 25.60 63.55
CA LEU A 742 -17.98 25.02 62.21
C LEU A 742 -18.83 25.89 61.27
N ASN A 743 -19.94 26.43 61.75
CA ASN A 743 -20.79 27.32 60.94
C ASN A 743 -20.07 28.61 60.55
N ALA A 744 -19.25 29.19 61.44
CA ALA A 744 -18.44 30.37 61.14
C ALA A 744 -17.41 30.07 60.04
N VAL A 745 -16.71 28.93 60.13
CA VAL A 745 -15.77 28.48 59.09
C VAL A 745 -16.50 28.21 57.77
N LYS A 746 -17.69 27.59 57.79
CA LYS A 746 -18.51 27.37 56.58
C LYS A 746 -18.97 28.68 55.94
N SER A 747 -19.34 29.68 56.74
CA SER A 747 -19.70 31.01 56.24
C SER A 747 -18.50 31.67 55.57
N ARG A 748 -17.34 31.67 56.24
CA ARG A 748 -16.12 32.24 55.66
C ARG A 748 -15.66 31.47 54.41
N ALA A 749 -15.81 30.15 54.37
CA ALA A 749 -15.52 29.34 53.19
C ALA A 749 -16.38 29.72 51.97
N ALA A 750 -17.61 30.20 52.20
CA ALA A 750 -18.48 30.69 51.12
C ALA A 750 -18.09 32.11 50.63
N GLU A 751 -17.38 32.88 51.47
CA GLU A 751 -16.92 34.24 51.18
C GLU A 751 -15.51 34.28 50.56
N VAL A 752 -14.64 33.35 50.95
CA VAL A 752 -13.23 33.30 50.53
C VAL A 752 -13.12 32.78 49.10
N SER A 753 -12.65 33.65 48.21
CA SER A 753 -12.26 33.31 46.84
C SER A 753 -10.73 33.26 46.76
N VAL A 754 -10.18 32.14 46.27
CA VAL A 754 -8.73 31.92 46.11
C VAL A 754 -8.44 31.60 44.65
N GLU A 755 -7.33 32.11 44.14
CA GLU A 755 -6.84 31.78 42.81
C GLU A 755 -6.47 30.29 42.75
N ARG A 756 -6.96 29.58 41.74
CA ARG A 756 -6.68 28.15 41.58
C ARG A 756 -5.30 27.97 40.96
N GLY A 757 -4.39 27.34 41.70
CA GLY A 757 -3.06 26.96 41.22
C GLY A 757 -2.97 25.50 40.79
N GLY A 758 -1.74 24.97 40.67
CA GLY A 758 -1.51 23.53 40.56
C GLY A 758 -2.06 22.75 41.77
N GLU A 759 -2.36 21.47 41.60
CA GLU A 759 -2.82 20.61 42.70
C GLU A 759 -1.76 20.54 43.80
N THR A 760 -2.18 20.69 45.06
CA THR A 760 -1.31 20.58 46.22
C THR A 760 -1.51 19.23 46.91
N ILE A 761 -0.72 18.95 47.94
CA ILE A 761 -0.90 17.73 48.75
C ILE A 761 -2.31 17.64 49.37
N MET A 762 -2.97 18.77 49.64
CA MET A 762 -4.30 18.79 50.24
C MET A 762 -5.41 18.32 49.30
N GLY A 763 -5.21 18.39 47.98
CA GLY A 763 -6.12 17.79 46.98
C GLY A 763 -6.19 16.26 47.08
N LYS A 764 -5.10 15.62 47.52
CA LYS A 764 -4.99 14.17 47.72
C LYS A 764 -5.54 13.69 49.07
N VAL A 765 -5.68 14.57 50.07
CA VAL A 765 -6.25 14.25 51.40
C VAL A 765 -7.79 14.23 51.34
N LYS A 766 -8.34 13.19 50.70
CA LYS A 766 -9.78 13.08 50.38
C LYS A 766 -10.64 12.49 51.48
#